data_AF-A0A7V3FB06-F1
#
_entry.id   AF-A0A7V3FB06-F1
#
_cell.length_a   1.000
_cell.length_b   1.000
_cell.length_c   1.000
_cell.angle_alpha   90.00
_cell.angle_beta   90.00
_cell.angle_gamma   90.00
#
_symmetry.space_group_name_H-M   'P 1'
#
loop_
_entity.id
_entity.type
_entity.pdbx_description
1 polymer ?
#
loop_
_entity_poly.entity_id
_entity_poly.type
_entity_poly.pdbx_seq_one_letter_code
_entity_poly.pdbx_strand_id
1 'polypeptide(L)'
;MTERRPTPLDPYPEPRPSETLDDELAYPPELGADAIAILEGRTFLFSDALGDVPPGSIGGLLHDDTRFLSRWELTLGGRPLSLLQSRAVDHYSAAFFLTNPDLPGIRANSLTVRRLRFVGGGLHERIAVYNPLPRPVRFELRLAAGTDFADLFEVKGRVRDRSDRIVVERDPTGLHLRYEVPGFLAETNVRATRSRIAEGIDGEGPGGDVPPTVEGDAFVWDVELGPRRLLDVVVLVTVRSNERTLELLHDDFGEQQEHPEGALTRWLEEVPRFRCESPLLQGVLERSILDLAALRIEGEIGGEPYVLPAAGLPWFMTLFGRDTIITSLQTLPIGPELARGALHLLGALQGDREDDFRDEEPGKILHEIRYGELTVTGETPHSPYYGTADATPLYLRLLWTYWAWTGDDGFVRVRWPNVLAALGWIDRFGDRDGDGFVEYRTRSSRGLGNQCWKDSWDGIQFADGTIPYLPIATAEIQGYVYDAKLRVAEIAERLMGDGALADRLRAEAAELFDRFNDRFWSDARGGYYVVGLDGDGRQIDSMTSNQGHLLWSGIVPEERAAVIARHLLSDPMFSGWGVRTLSNEDAGYNPIGYHTGTVWPHDNAIVAAGLARYGFRDEANRIALAQLEAAGFTDHRLPEAFAGLRRDLGRFPVRYPTACSPQAWATGAPFMLLATMLGLEASSGEVTIDPRVPAELGRVFVHGLHAFGTHWDVEATGSTGRVGLTH
;
A
#
# COMPACT_ATOMS: atom_id res chain seq x y z
N MET A 1 30.55 10.25 -31.52
CA MET A 1 29.29 10.23 -30.77
C MET A 1 29.38 9.03 -29.86
N THR A 2 29.52 9.24 -28.56
CA THR A 2 29.47 8.16 -27.57
C THR A 2 28.06 7.60 -27.56
N GLU A 3 27.93 6.30 -27.78
CA GLU A 3 26.66 5.56 -27.76
C GLU A 3 26.01 5.74 -26.39
N ARG A 4 24.80 6.30 -26.34
CA ARG A 4 24.08 6.58 -25.10
C ARG A 4 23.56 5.24 -24.57
N ARG A 5 24.11 4.76 -23.45
CA ARG A 5 23.76 3.45 -22.88
C ARG A 5 22.50 3.52 -22.02
N PRO A 6 21.69 2.44 -21.97
CA PRO A 6 20.50 2.39 -21.12
C PRO A 6 20.82 2.53 -19.63
N THR A 7 20.01 3.30 -18.92
CA THR A 7 20.03 3.48 -17.46
C THR A 7 18.61 3.37 -16.92
N PRO A 8 18.38 3.20 -15.62
CA PRO A 8 17.04 3.31 -15.04
C PRO A 8 16.33 4.65 -15.35
N LEU A 9 17.08 5.77 -15.43
CA LEU A 9 16.52 7.08 -15.79
C LEU A 9 16.13 7.15 -17.28
N ASP A 10 16.88 6.47 -18.14
CA ASP A 10 16.62 6.41 -19.58
C ASP A 10 16.86 4.99 -20.10
N PRO A 11 15.88 4.08 -19.96
CA PRO A 11 16.05 2.70 -20.41
C PRO A 11 16.05 2.56 -21.95
N TYR A 12 15.64 3.62 -22.67
CA TYR A 12 15.46 3.66 -24.14
C TYR A 12 16.08 4.92 -24.78
N PRO A 13 17.41 4.97 -24.95
CA PRO A 13 18.14 6.18 -25.32
C PRO A 13 18.14 6.64 -26.81
N GLU A 14 17.40 6.00 -27.73
CA GLU A 14 17.37 6.31 -29.19
C GLU A 14 15.94 6.37 -29.79
N PRO A 15 15.70 7.20 -30.83
CA PRO A 15 14.94 8.43 -30.73
C PRO A 15 13.44 8.21 -30.47
N ARG A 16 12.96 8.78 -29.36
CA ARG A 16 11.53 9.00 -29.12
C ARG A 16 11.05 10.20 -29.96
N PRO A 17 9.81 10.21 -30.48
CA PRO A 17 9.15 11.46 -30.87
C PRO A 17 9.21 12.43 -29.68
N SER A 18 9.35 13.73 -29.94
CA SER A 18 9.50 14.76 -28.91
C SER A 18 8.24 14.88 -28.03
N GLU A 19 8.11 13.99 -27.06
CA GLU A 19 7.32 14.22 -25.86
C GLU A 19 8.29 14.07 -24.70
N THR A 20 8.67 15.24 -24.22
CA THR A 20 9.55 15.53 -23.10
C THR A 20 9.26 14.62 -21.91
N LEU A 21 10.28 13.87 -21.48
CA LEU A 21 10.43 13.39 -20.10
C LEU A 21 10.90 14.54 -19.15
N ASP A 22 10.66 15.79 -19.54
CA ASP A 22 10.93 17.00 -18.75
C ASP A 22 9.68 17.48 -18.00
N ASP A 23 8.77 16.57 -17.65
CA ASP A 23 7.78 16.90 -16.64
C ASP A 23 8.45 16.68 -15.29
N GLU A 24 9.16 17.71 -14.81
CA GLU A 24 9.20 17.98 -13.37
C GLU A 24 7.79 17.68 -12.87
N LEU A 25 7.65 16.65 -12.03
CA LEU A 25 6.40 16.29 -11.36
C LEU A 25 5.95 17.51 -10.57
N ALA A 26 5.24 18.42 -11.22
CA ALA A 26 4.38 19.39 -10.58
C ALA A 26 3.24 18.54 -10.01
N TYR A 27 3.52 17.87 -8.89
CA TYR A 27 2.52 17.18 -8.11
C TYR A 27 1.37 18.17 -7.94
N PRO A 28 0.13 17.77 -8.26
CA PRO A 28 -0.99 18.67 -8.10
C PRO A 28 -1.04 19.16 -6.65
N PRO A 29 -1.65 20.32 -6.38
CA PRO A 29 -1.75 20.85 -5.04
C PRO A 29 -2.24 19.78 -4.05
N GLU A 30 -1.44 19.51 -3.02
CA GLU A 30 -1.81 18.60 -1.95
C GLU A 30 -3.00 19.15 -1.16
N LEU A 31 -3.78 18.24 -0.57
CA LEU A 31 -4.96 18.57 0.25
C LEU A 31 -4.61 19.02 1.69
N GLY A 32 -3.32 19.23 1.96
CA GLY A 32 -2.79 19.56 3.29
C GLY A 32 -2.56 18.34 4.17
N ALA A 33 -1.88 18.55 5.30
CA ALA A 33 -1.48 17.48 6.22
C ALA A 33 -2.67 16.80 6.94
N ASP A 34 -3.82 17.48 6.99
CA ASP A 34 -5.06 17.03 7.64
C ASP A 34 -6.07 16.46 6.63
N ALA A 35 -5.61 16.11 5.43
CA ALA A 35 -6.44 15.47 4.42
C ALA A 35 -7.05 14.16 4.95
N ILE A 36 -8.29 13.91 4.56
CA ILE A 36 -9.08 12.74 4.98
C ILE A 36 -9.26 11.81 3.79
N ALA A 37 -8.92 10.54 4.01
CA ALA A 37 -9.07 9.48 3.04
C ALA A 37 -9.92 8.35 3.64
N ILE A 38 -10.92 7.89 2.89
CA ILE A 38 -11.79 6.75 3.23
C ILE A 38 -11.92 5.84 2.02
N LEU A 39 -12.08 4.54 2.25
CA LEU A 39 -12.02 3.51 1.22
C LEU A 39 -12.88 2.28 1.55
N GLU A 40 -13.31 1.61 0.49
CA GLU A 40 -13.86 0.27 0.54
C GLU A 40 -13.57 -0.48 -0.77
N GLY A 41 -12.88 -1.61 -0.66
CA GLY A 41 -12.39 -2.36 -1.81
C GLY A 41 -11.52 -1.49 -2.71
N ARG A 42 -11.93 -1.32 -3.97
CA ARG A 42 -11.22 -0.47 -4.96
C ARG A 42 -11.77 0.96 -5.07
N THR A 43 -12.77 1.31 -4.26
CA THR A 43 -13.38 2.65 -4.26
C THR A 43 -12.83 3.45 -3.10
N PHE A 44 -12.40 4.68 -3.35
CA PHE A 44 -11.96 5.57 -2.29
C PHE A 44 -12.25 7.03 -2.59
N LEU A 45 -12.34 7.83 -1.53
CA LEU A 45 -12.42 9.29 -1.62
C LEU A 45 -11.27 9.91 -0.84
N PHE A 46 -10.57 10.85 -1.49
CA PHE A 46 -9.56 11.69 -0.86
C PHE A 46 -9.97 13.16 -0.93
N SER A 47 -10.07 13.82 0.23
CA SER A 47 -10.54 15.21 0.38
C SER A 47 -9.73 15.96 1.43
N ASP A 48 -9.81 17.29 1.43
CA ASP A 48 -9.19 18.10 2.48
C ASP A 48 -9.89 17.92 3.85
N ALA A 49 -9.41 18.65 4.85
CA ALA A 49 -9.95 18.59 6.21
C ALA A 49 -11.39 19.13 6.33
N LEU A 50 -11.89 19.91 5.37
CA LEU A 50 -13.29 20.38 5.30
C LEU A 50 -14.19 19.34 4.62
N GLY A 51 -13.61 18.30 4.03
CA GLY A 51 -14.29 17.33 3.19
C GLY A 51 -14.44 17.78 1.74
N ASP A 52 -13.77 18.87 1.35
CA ASP A 52 -13.83 19.39 -0.01
C ASP A 52 -12.79 18.72 -0.91
N VAL A 53 -13.13 18.61 -2.19
CA VAL A 53 -12.21 18.25 -3.28
C VAL A 53 -12.08 19.50 -4.15
N PRO A 54 -11.04 20.32 -3.95
CA PRO A 54 -10.81 21.50 -4.78
C PRO A 54 -10.46 21.10 -6.21
N PRO A 55 -10.93 21.85 -7.22
CA PRO A 55 -10.61 21.56 -8.61
C PRO A 55 -9.10 21.65 -8.85
N GLY A 56 -8.55 20.68 -9.58
CA GLY A 56 -7.12 20.60 -9.88
C GLY A 56 -6.26 20.04 -8.74
N SER A 57 -6.84 19.74 -7.57
CA SER A 57 -6.13 19.02 -6.51
C SER A 57 -5.91 17.55 -6.85
N ILE A 58 -5.09 16.88 -6.02
CA ILE A 58 -4.94 15.42 -6.05
C ILE A 58 -6.17 14.65 -5.53
N GLY A 59 -7.15 15.35 -4.95
CA GLY A 59 -8.34 14.73 -4.37
C GLY A 59 -9.32 14.17 -5.40
N GLY A 60 -10.29 13.40 -4.91
CA GLY A 60 -11.38 12.90 -5.72
C GLY A 60 -12.00 11.61 -5.24
N LEU A 61 -13.09 11.21 -5.88
CA LEU A 61 -13.70 9.88 -5.77
C LEU A 61 -13.15 9.02 -6.90
N LEU A 62 -12.47 7.94 -6.55
CA LEU A 62 -11.81 7.06 -7.51
C LEU A 62 -12.33 5.64 -7.37
N HIS A 63 -12.41 4.94 -8.51
CA HIS A 63 -12.69 3.52 -8.59
C HIS A 63 -11.98 2.94 -9.82
N ASP A 64 -11.34 1.77 -9.68
CA ASP A 64 -10.62 1.08 -10.76
C ASP A 64 -9.71 2.05 -11.57
N ASP A 65 -8.85 2.77 -10.84
CA ASP A 65 -7.90 3.78 -11.35
C ASP A 65 -8.53 4.96 -12.13
N THR A 66 -9.83 5.20 -12.02
CA THR A 66 -10.53 6.33 -12.69
C THR A 66 -11.12 7.31 -11.67
N ARG A 67 -10.92 8.62 -11.87
CA ARG A 67 -11.48 9.68 -11.03
C ARG A 67 -12.89 10.10 -11.46
N PHE A 68 -13.90 9.63 -10.73
CA PHE A 68 -15.32 9.92 -10.96
C PHE A 68 -15.76 11.29 -10.41
N LEU A 69 -15.14 11.77 -9.33
CA LEU A 69 -15.30 13.14 -8.86
C LEU A 69 -13.93 13.83 -8.78
N SER A 70 -13.76 14.93 -9.51
CA SER A 70 -12.57 15.79 -9.44
C SER A 70 -12.85 17.14 -8.76
N ARG A 71 -14.12 17.39 -8.43
CA ARG A 71 -14.57 18.55 -7.67
C ARG A 71 -15.74 18.18 -6.77
N TRP A 72 -15.65 18.60 -5.51
CA TRP A 72 -16.71 18.41 -4.51
C TRP A 72 -16.57 19.47 -3.42
N GLU A 73 -17.20 20.63 -3.59
CA GLU A 73 -16.97 21.79 -2.72
C GLU A 73 -18.27 22.29 -2.09
N LEU A 74 -18.32 22.37 -0.75
CA LEU A 74 -19.46 22.87 -0.01
C LEU A 74 -19.23 24.31 0.48
N THR A 75 -20.07 25.22 0.03
CA THR A 75 -19.99 26.64 0.44
C THR A 75 -21.30 27.12 1.05
N LEU A 76 -21.18 28.13 1.92
CA LEU A 76 -22.32 28.80 2.54
C LEU A 76 -22.21 30.30 2.25
N GLY A 77 -23.21 30.86 1.54
CA GLY A 77 -23.19 32.24 1.06
C GLY A 77 -21.97 32.55 0.17
N GLY A 78 -21.56 31.58 -0.66
CA GLY A 78 -20.42 31.68 -1.58
C GLY A 78 -19.04 31.70 -0.91
N ARG A 79 -18.94 31.33 0.37
CA ARG A 79 -17.68 31.28 1.12
C ARG A 79 -17.40 29.87 1.67
N PRO A 80 -16.12 29.46 1.79
CA PRO A 80 -15.74 28.22 2.46
C PRO A 80 -16.19 28.20 3.93
N LEU A 81 -16.52 27.01 4.42
CA LEU A 81 -16.83 26.78 5.83
C LEU A 81 -15.56 26.84 6.70
N SER A 82 -15.75 27.01 8.01
CA SER A 82 -14.65 26.95 8.99
C SER A 82 -14.63 25.58 9.68
N LEU A 83 -13.45 24.96 9.75
CA LEU A 83 -13.24 23.66 10.39
C LEU A 83 -13.36 23.77 11.92
N LEU A 84 -14.15 22.89 12.53
CA LEU A 84 -14.09 22.63 13.98
C LEU A 84 -13.31 21.35 14.26
N GLN A 85 -13.68 20.26 13.57
CA GLN A 85 -13.02 18.96 13.63
C GLN A 85 -13.44 18.10 12.44
N SER A 86 -12.53 17.31 11.90
CA SER A 86 -12.86 16.19 11.01
C SER A 86 -12.08 14.95 11.40
N ARG A 87 -12.59 13.78 11.01
CA ARG A 87 -11.90 12.50 11.14
C ARG A 87 -12.54 11.43 10.26
N ALA A 88 -11.75 10.45 9.83
CA ALA A 88 -12.29 9.14 9.48
C ALA A 88 -12.91 8.51 10.74
N VAL A 89 -14.10 7.93 10.61
CA VAL A 89 -14.79 7.23 11.70
C VAL A 89 -14.55 5.73 11.57
N ASP A 90 -14.84 5.18 10.40
CA ASP A 90 -14.47 3.84 9.96
C ASP A 90 -13.55 3.93 8.73
N HIS A 91 -13.10 2.80 8.18
CA HIS A 91 -12.32 2.84 6.94
C HIS A 91 -13.12 3.38 5.76
N TYR A 92 -14.44 3.18 5.73
CA TYR A 92 -15.34 3.61 4.66
C TYR A 92 -16.12 4.91 4.99
N SER A 93 -15.94 5.50 6.18
CA SER A 93 -16.79 6.59 6.66
C SER A 93 -16.02 7.75 7.30
N ALA A 94 -16.51 8.98 7.14
CA ALA A 94 -15.90 10.17 7.72
C ALA A 94 -16.94 11.18 8.23
N ALA A 95 -16.57 11.93 9.27
CA ALA A 95 -17.39 12.99 9.85
C ALA A 95 -16.65 14.32 9.82
N PHE A 96 -17.36 15.38 9.42
CA PHE A 96 -16.86 16.75 9.37
C PHE A 96 -17.80 17.65 10.17
N PHE A 97 -17.28 18.27 11.22
CA PHE A 97 -17.98 19.27 12.02
C PHE A 97 -17.41 20.64 11.70
N LEU A 98 -18.26 21.50 11.15
CA LEU A 98 -17.92 22.75 10.50
C LEU A 98 -18.84 23.87 11.02
N THR A 99 -18.52 25.11 10.67
CA THR A 99 -19.36 26.26 10.98
C THR A 99 -19.29 27.34 9.90
N ASN A 100 -20.23 28.28 9.93
CA ASN A 100 -20.32 29.33 8.94
C ASN A 100 -19.20 30.38 9.11
N PRO A 101 -18.67 30.92 7.99
CA PRO A 101 -17.85 32.12 8.02
C PRO A 101 -18.72 33.35 8.33
N ASP A 102 -18.12 34.54 8.35
CA ASP A 102 -18.89 35.78 8.45
C ASP A 102 -19.70 36.01 7.16
N LEU A 103 -21.02 36.15 7.31
CA LEU A 103 -21.98 36.28 6.21
C LEU A 103 -22.93 37.48 6.45
N PRO A 104 -23.56 38.03 5.40
CA PRO A 104 -24.54 39.10 5.56
C PRO A 104 -25.65 38.72 6.55
N GLY A 105 -25.69 39.40 7.71
CA GLY A 105 -26.70 39.17 8.75
C GLY A 105 -26.49 37.91 9.61
N ILE A 106 -25.38 37.18 9.43
CA ILE A 106 -25.02 35.99 10.22
C ILE A 106 -23.53 36.08 10.59
N ARG A 107 -23.23 36.29 11.87
CA ARG A 107 -21.84 36.35 12.35
C ARG A 107 -21.15 35.00 12.16
N ALA A 108 -19.85 34.99 11.93
CA ALA A 108 -19.04 33.77 11.99
C ALA A 108 -19.33 32.93 13.25
N ASN A 109 -19.27 31.61 13.14
CA ASN A 109 -19.48 30.65 14.22
C ASN A 109 -20.91 30.67 14.84
N SER A 110 -21.93 31.00 14.04
CA SER A 110 -23.33 31.10 14.51
C SER A 110 -24.22 29.93 14.11
N LEU A 111 -23.85 29.15 13.09
CA LEU A 111 -24.56 27.99 12.57
C LEU A 111 -23.67 26.76 12.70
N THR A 112 -24.25 25.61 13.02
CA THR A 112 -23.52 24.34 13.01
C THR A 112 -23.72 23.68 11.66
N VAL A 113 -22.63 23.25 11.03
CA VAL A 113 -22.68 22.49 9.77
C VAL A 113 -22.04 21.12 10.01
N ARG A 114 -22.69 20.06 9.56
CA ARG A 114 -22.19 18.69 9.68
C ARG A 114 -22.23 18.00 8.33
N ARG A 115 -21.16 17.32 7.95
CA ARG A 115 -21.11 16.40 6.82
C ARG A 115 -20.80 15.00 7.34
N LEU A 116 -21.64 14.03 7.01
CA LEU A 116 -21.37 12.62 7.24
C LEU A 116 -21.21 11.96 5.88
N ARG A 117 -20.16 11.17 5.72
CA ARG A 117 -19.75 10.69 4.42
C ARG A 117 -19.44 9.21 4.47
N PHE A 118 -19.86 8.49 3.45
CA PHE A 118 -19.67 7.06 3.29
C PHE A 118 -19.26 6.74 1.85
N VAL A 119 -18.27 5.86 1.68
CA VAL A 119 -17.87 5.31 0.39
C VAL A 119 -18.12 3.82 0.34
N GLY A 120 -18.48 3.32 -0.83
CA GLY A 120 -18.79 1.90 -1.08
C GLY A 120 -19.59 1.78 -2.35
N GLY A 121 -18.92 1.44 -3.46
CA GLY A 121 -19.51 1.47 -4.82
C GLY A 121 -19.98 2.86 -5.29
N GLY A 122 -19.59 3.92 -4.61
CA GLY A 122 -20.00 5.30 -4.88
C GLY A 122 -19.78 6.18 -3.66
N LEU A 123 -20.50 7.30 -3.58
CA LEU A 123 -20.47 8.22 -2.44
C LEU A 123 -21.88 8.46 -1.93
N HIS A 124 -22.07 8.32 -0.62
CA HIS A 124 -23.24 8.85 0.06
C HIS A 124 -22.80 9.94 1.04
N GLU A 125 -23.38 11.12 0.92
CA GLU A 125 -23.14 12.23 1.82
C GLU A 125 -24.41 12.83 2.40
N ARG A 126 -24.41 13.00 3.72
CA ARG A 126 -25.46 13.67 4.50
C ARG A 126 -24.95 15.01 4.99
N ILE A 127 -25.61 16.09 4.60
CA ILE A 127 -25.24 17.47 4.95
C ILE A 127 -26.35 18.08 5.81
N ALA A 128 -25.95 18.62 6.95
CA ALA A 128 -26.84 19.17 7.96
C ALA A 128 -26.42 20.60 8.32
N VAL A 129 -27.35 21.57 8.25
CA VAL A 129 -27.12 22.96 8.70
C VAL A 129 -28.14 23.30 9.78
N TYR A 130 -27.67 23.55 11.00
CA TYR A 130 -28.50 23.85 12.17
C TYR A 130 -28.43 25.33 12.56
N ASN A 131 -29.59 25.93 12.82
CA ASN A 131 -29.69 27.30 13.35
C ASN A 131 -29.96 27.32 14.86
N PRO A 132 -28.93 27.55 15.72
CA PRO A 132 -29.11 27.71 17.15
C PRO A 132 -29.63 29.11 17.56
N LEU A 133 -29.65 30.09 16.65
CA LEU A 133 -30.02 31.46 16.98
C LEU A 133 -31.53 31.59 17.30
N PRO A 134 -31.92 32.57 18.14
CA PRO A 134 -33.33 32.81 18.47
C PRO A 134 -34.11 33.53 17.35
N ARG A 135 -33.54 33.64 16.15
CA ARG A 135 -34.13 34.33 14.99
C ARG A 135 -33.93 33.53 13.70
N PRO A 136 -34.82 33.68 12.70
CA PRO A 136 -34.58 33.10 11.38
C PRO A 136 -33.33 33.71 10.72
N VAL A 137 -32.70 32.90 9.87
CA VAL A 137 -31.57 33.32 9.04
C VAL A 137 -31.83 32.93 7.59
N ARG A 138 -31.24 33.67 6.65
CA ARG A 138 -31.28 33.35 5.22
C ARG A 138 -29.88 33.15 4.71
N PHE A 139 -29.66 32.09 3.95
CA PHE A 139 -28.38 31.77 3.34
C PHE A 139 -28.58 30.92 2.08
N GLU A 140 -27.59 30.94 1.20
CA GLU A 140 -27.42 29.99 0.10
C GLU A 140 -26.48 28.87 0.59
N LEU A 141 -26.91 27.61 0.50
CA LEU A 141 -26.02 26.45 0.57
C LEU A 141 -25.75 25.99 -0.86
N ARG A 142 -24.48 25.83 -1.23
CA ARG A 142 -24.07 25.41 -2.57
C ARG A 142 -23.09 24.26 -2.49
N LEU A 143 -23.42 23.15 -3.16
CA LEU A 143 -22.54 21.99 -3.34
C LEU A 143 -22.17 21.90 -4.82
N ALA A 144 -20.92 22.25 -5.14
CA ALA A 144 -20.39 22.12 -6.50
C ALA A 144 -19.81 20.72 -6.72
N ALA A 145 -20.18 20.08 -7.81
CA ALA A 145 -19.66 18.78 -8.22
C ALA A 145 -19.00 18.90 -9.60
N GLY A 146 -18.05 18.03 -9.89
CA GLY A 146 -17.41 17.99 -11.20
C GLY A 146 -16.60 16.71 -11.38
N THR A 147 -16.35 16.37 -12.63
CA THR A 147 -15.55 15.22 -13.02
C THR A 147 -14.59 15.59 -14.12
N ASP A 148 -13.49 14.87 -14.18
CA ASP A 148 -12.58 14.87 -15.31
C ASP A 148 -12.31 13.48 -15.86
N PHE A 149 -12.85 12.42 -15.22
CA PHE A 149 -12.58 11.01 -15.55
C PHE A 149 -11.09 10.70 -15.75
N ALA A 150 -10.21 11.41 -15.03
CA ALA A 150 -8.78 11.21 -15.18
C ALA A 150 -8.36 9.81 -14.72
N ASP A 151 -7.46 9.20 -15.49
CA ASP A 151 -6.75 8.00 -15.06
C ASP A 151 -5.81 8.35 -13.90
N LEU A 152 -5.63 7.43 -12.97
CA LEU A 152 -4.81 7.62 -11.78
C LEU A 152 -3.38 8.08 -12.11
N PHE A 153 -2.80 7.61 -13.21
CA PHE A 153 -1.46 8.06 -13.63
C PHE A 153 -1.45 9.53 -14.04
N GLU A 154 -2.55 10.03 -14.59
CA GLU A 154 -2.71 11.46 -14.91
C GLU A 154 -2.92 12.30 -13.66
N VAL A 155 -3.67 11.78 -12.67
CA VAL A 155 -3.85 12.44 -11.37
C VAL A 155 -2.51 12.63 -10.66
N LYS A 156 -1.57 11.68 -10.79
CA LYS A 156 -0.22 11.78 -10.19
C LYS A 156 0.75 12.67 -10.98
N GLY A 157 0.38 13.09 -12.18
CA GLY A 157 1.20 13.92 -13.05
C GLY A 157 0.37 15.03 -13.66
N ARG A 158 0.05 14.90 -14.94
CA ARG A 158 -0.72 15.90 -15.68
C ARG A 158 -2.03 15.32 -16.18
N VAL A 159 -3.13 15.93 -15.75
CA VAL A 159 -4.48 15.64 -16.23
C VAL A 159 -4.68 16.20 -17.64
N ARG A 160 -5.04 15.33 -18.59
CA ARG A 160 -5.43 15.75 -19.95
C ARG A 160 -6.74 16.53 -19.91
N ASP A 161 -6.85 17.54 -20.76
CA ASP A 161 -8.13 18.22 -20.96
C ASP A 161 -9.02 17.35 -21.86
N ARG A 162 -10.14 16.90 -21.30
CA ARG A 162 -11.16 16.11 -21.99
C ARG A 162 -12.56 16.72 -21.86
N SER A 163 -12.67 18.00 -21.47
CA SER A 163 -13.97 18.65 -21.21
C SER A 163 -14.93 18.54 -22.39
N ASP A 164 -14.43 18.66 -23.62
CA ASP A 164 -15.23 18.61 -24.85
C ASP A 164 -15.82 17.21 -25.14
N ARG A 165 -15.33 16.17 -24.47
CA ARG A 165 -15.81 14.78 -24.59
C ARG A 165 -16.71 14.35 -23.44
N ILE A 166 -16.81 15.17 -22.38
CA ILE A 166 -17.67 14.87 -21.24
C ILE A 166 -19.07 15.42 -21.52
N VAL A 167 -20.04 14.51 -21.64
CA VAL A 167 -21.45 14.87 -21.78
C VAL A 167 -22.03 15.09 -20.39
N VAL A 168 -22.61 16.27 -20.15
CA VAL A 168 -23.26 16.62 -18.88
C VAL A 168 -24.75 16.88 -19.11
N GLU A 169 -25.57 15.97 -18.60
CA GLU A 169 -27.03 16.09 -18.58
C GLU A 169 -27.49 16.55 -17.19
N ARG A 170 -28.46 17.45 -17.16
CA ARG A 170 -28.95 18.09 -15.94
C ARG A 170 -30.45 17.86 -15.84
N ASP A 171 -30.89 17.30 -14.73
CA ASP A 171 -32.30 17.21 -14.36
C ASP A 171 -32.55 18.06 -13.09
N PRO A 172 -33.81 18.33 -12.69
CA PRO A 172 -34.08 19.21 -11.55
C PRO A 172 -33.46 18.76 -10.21
N THR A 173 -33.08 17.50 -10.07
CA THR A 173 -32.54 16.93 -8.83
C THR A 173 -31.22 16.18 -9.02
N GLY A 174 -30.59 16.28 -10.19
CA GLY A 174 -29.41 15.48 -10.50
C GLY A 174 -28.55 15.97 -11.66
N LEU A 175 -27.29 15.51 -11.61
CA LEU A 175 -26.28 15.68 -12.63
C LEU A 175 -25.87 14.30 -13.14
N HIS A 176 -25.85 14.10 -14.45
CA HIS A 176 -25.35 12.89 -15.09
C HIS A 176 -24.19 13.26 -16.01
N LEU A 177 -22.99 12.79 -15.67
CA LEU A 177 -21.76 13.06 -16.39
C LEU A 177 -21.28 11.75 -17.03
N ARG A 178 -20.99 11.77 -18.34
CA ARG A 178 -20.56 10.60 -19.10
C ARG A 178 -19.33 10.90 -19.93
N TYR A 179 -18.36 10.00 -19.91
CA TYR A 179 -17.19 9.99 -20.78
C TYR A 179 -17.04 8.62 -21.44
N GLU A 180 -16.85 8.61 -22.76
CA GLU A 180 -16.74 7.38 -23.53
C GLU A 180 -15.70 7.53 -24.64
N VAL A 181 -14.84 6.54 -24.74
CA VAL A 181 -13.91 6.31 -25.86
C VAL A 181 -13.95 4.82 -26.23
N PRO A 182 -13.43 4.40 -27.40
CA PRO A 182 -13.42 3.00 -27.78
C PRO A 182 -12.80 2.11 -26.70
N GLY A 183 -13.60 1.21 -26.12
CA GLY A 183 -13.17 0.27 -25.09
C GLY A 183 -13.25 0.78 -23.64
N PHE A 184 -13.63 2.04 -23.41
CA PHE A 184 -13.71 2.60 -22.06
C PHE A 184 -14.94 3.51 -21.89
N LEU A 185 -15.72 3.24 -20.83
CA LEU A 185 -16.87 4.04 -20.44
C LEU A 185 -16.82 4.36 -18.95
N ALA A 186 -17.00 5.63 -18.60
CA ALA A 186 -17.17 6.08 -17.23
C ALA A 186 -18.39 7.00 -17.10
N GLU A 187 -19.26 6.72 -16.13
CA GLU A 187 -20.42 7.56 -15.81
C GLU A 187 -20.44 7.90 -14.31
N THR A 188 -20.82 9.14 -14.01
CA THR A 188 -21.07 9.62 -12.64
C THR A 188 -22.47 10.21 -12.59
N ASN A 189 -23.31 9.69 -11.69
CA ASN A 189 -24.65 10.23 -11.46
C ASN A 189 -24.72 10.80 -10.03
N VAL A 190 -24.91 12.11 -9.90
CA VAL A 190 -25.07 12.80 -8.62
C VAL A 190 -26.53 13.16 -8.43
N ARG A 191 -27.17 12.76 -7.33
CA ARG A 191 -28.58 13.07 -7.03
C ARG A 191 -28.77 13.54 -5.61
N ALA A 192 -29.54 14.63 -5.45
CA ALA A 192 -30.09 15.01 -4.16
C ALA A 192 -31.38 14.23 -3.90
N THR A 193 -31.32 13.19 -3.06
CA THR A 193 -32.45 12.28 -2.82
C THR A 193 -33.33 12.68 -1.66
N ARG A 194 -32.82 13.52 -0.75
CA ARG A 194 -33.58 14.10 0.36
C ARG A 194 -33.12 15.53 0.59
N SER A 195 -34.07 16.42 0.80
CA SER A 195 -33.80 17.80 1.20
C SER A 195 -35.00 18.37 1.94
N ARG A 196 -34.86 18.55 3.27
CA ARG A 196 -35.98 18.96 4.13
C ARG A 196 -35.53 19.83 5.29
N ILE A 197 -36.46 20.62 5.83
CA ILE A 197 -36.27 21.33 7.11
C ILE A 197 -36.97 20.58 8.24
N ALA A 198 -36.20 20.08 9.20
CA ALA A 198 -36.69 19.35 10.38
C ALA A 198 -36.54 20.16 11.69
N GLU A 199 -37.13 19.66 12.78
CA GLU A 199 -36.98 20.21 14.13
C GLU A 199 -35.80 19.59 14.87
N GLY A 200 -35.22 20.39 15.78
CA GLY A 200 -34.14 19.92 16.63
C GLY A 200 -32.80 19.85 15.90
N ILE A 201 -31.75 19.56 16.66
CA ILE A 201 -30.39 19.41 16.12
C ILE A 201 -30.17 18.05 15.45
N ASP A 202 -30.95 17.05 15.88
CA ASP A 202 -30.87 15.67 15.37
C ASP A 202 -31.77 15.43 14.15
N GLY A 203 -32.68 16.37 13.85
CA GLY A 203 -33.53 16.31 12.64
C GLY A 203 -34.65 15.26 12.72
N GLU A 204 -35.10 14.92 13.93
CA GLU A 204 -36.22 14.02 14.18
C GLU A 204 -37.57 14.73 13.96
N GLY A 205 -38.50 14.05 13.26
CA GLY A 205 -39.86 14.55 13.00
C GLY A 205 -40.16 14.93 11.55
N PRO A 206 -41.44 15.24 11.23
CA PRO A 206 -41.85 15.65 9.89
C PRO A 206 -41.24 17.01 9.53
N GLY A 207 -40.70 17.11 8.31
CA GLY A 207 -40.11 18.34 7.78
C GLY A 207 -40.82 18.83 6.52
N GLY A 208 -40.64 20.10 6.20
CA GLY A 208 -41.05 20.65 4.90
C GLY A 208 -39.97 20.40 3.86
N ASP A 209 -40.35 19.93 2.67
CA ASP A 209 -39.41 19.71 1.56
C ASP A 209 -38.85 21.05 1.05
N VAL A 210 -37.55 21.06 0.78
CA VAL A 210 -36.84 22.22 0.22
C VAL A 210 -35.95 21.71 -0.92
N PRO A 211 -36.49 21.44 -2.12
CA PRO A 211 -35.71 20.88 -3.21
C PRO A 211 -34.60 21.84 -3.65
N PRO A 212 -33.44 21.32 -4.10
CA PRO A 212 -32.41 22.15 -4.70
C PRO A 212 -32.87 22.69 -6.06
N THR A 213 -32.18 23.73 -6.52
CA THR A 213 -32.06 24.03 -7.95
C THR A 213 -30.68 23.59 -8.46
N VAL A 214 -30.59 23.25 -9.74
CA VAL A 214 -29.32 22.91 -10.39
C VAL A 214 -28.85 24.10 -11.20
N GLU A 215 -27.73 24.69 -10.79
CA GLU A 215 -27.10 25.85 -11.44
C GLU A 215 -25.69 25.49 -11.94
N GLY A 216 -25.54 25.33 -13.26
CA GLY A 216 -24.30 24.79 -13.83
C GLY A 216 -24.09 23.35 -13.35
N ASP A 217 -23.00 23.10 -12.63
CA ASP A 217 -22.65 21.80 -12.06
C ASP A 217 -22.75 21.83 -10.51
N ALA A 218 -23.71 22.60 -9.98
CA ALA A 218 -23.91 22.74 -8.54
C ALA A 218 -25.38 22.59 -8.13
N PHE A 219 -25.58 22.00 -6.96
CA PHE A 219 -26.86 22.00 -6.25
C PHE A 219 -26.92 23.22 -5.34
N VAL A 220 -28.01 23.98 -5.43
CA VAL A 220 -28.19 25.25 -4.73
C VAL A 220 -29.48 25.21 -3.92
N TRP A 221 -29.37 25.49 -2.63
CA TRP A 221 -30.50 25.64 -1.70
C TRP A 221 -30.51 27.06 -1.14
N ASP A 222 -31.52 27.84 -1.54
CA ASP A 222 -31.83 29.12 -0.90
C ASP A 222 -32.78 28.89 0.27
N VAL A 223 -32.27 28.99 1.49
CA VAL A 223 -32.99 28.56 2.70
C VAL A 223 -33.23 29.72 3.65
N GLU A 224 -34.49 29.90 4.06
CA GLU A 224 -34.83 30.60 5.30
C GLU A 224 -34.98 29.59 6.44
N LEU A 225 -33.98 29.52 7.32
CA LEU A 225 -33.94 28.55 8.39
C LEU A 225 -34.37 29.18 9.72
N GLY A 226 -35.51 28.73 10.25
CA GLY A 226 -36.05 29.19 11.54
C GLY A 226 -35.19 28.82 12.75
N PRO A 227 -35.45 29.41 13.92
CA PRO A 227 -34.78 29.03 15.17
C PRO A 227 -34.95 27.54 15.49
N ARG A 228 -33.87 26.88 15.91
CA ARG A 228 -33.85 25.45 16.28
C ARG A 228 -34.34 24.51 15.16
N ARG A 229 -34.19 24.94 13.90
CA ARG A 229 -34.46 24.13 12.72
C ARG A 229 -33.16 23.64 12.11
N LEU A 230 -33.24 22.49 11.44
CA LEU A 230 -32.16 21.84 10.73
C LEU A 230 -32.54 21.70 9.26
N LEU A 231 -31.70 22.20 8.35
CA LEU A 231 -31.71 21.75 6.96
C LEU A 231 -30.95 20.43 6.89
N ASP A 232 -31.57 19.40 6.34
CA ASP A 232 -31.02 18.05 6.21
C ASP A 232 -31.12 17.59 4.75
N VAL A 233 -29.94 17.36 4.15
CA VAL A 233 -29.74 17.07 2.74
C VAL A 233 -29.01 15.74 2.60
N VAL A 234 -29.47 14.89 1.69
CA VAL A 234 -28.78 13.65 1.30
C VAL A 234 -28.45 13.72 -0.18
N VAL A 235 -27.17 13.49 -0.49
CA VAL A 235 -26.65 13.43 -1.85
C VAL A 235 -26.01 12.07 -2.08
N LEU A 236 -26.42 11.41 -3.17
CA LEU A 236 -25.90 10.13 -3.61
C LEU A 236 -25.12 10.31 -4.90
N VAL A 237 -23.99 9.62 -5.01
CA VAL A 237 -23.17 9.54 -6.23
C VAL A 237 -23.02 8.08 -6.59
N THR A 238 -23.66 7.66 -7.69
CA THR A 238 -23.43 6.34 -8.26
C THR A 238 -22.44 6.44 -9.39
N VAL A 239 -21.57 5.43 -9.49
CA VAL A 239 -20.53 5.36 -10.51
C VAL A 239 -20.76 4.14 -11.38
N ARG A 240 -20.45 4.28 -12.67
CA ARG A 240 -20.41 3.16 -13.60
C ARG A 240 -19.05 3.12 -14.27
N SER A 241 -18.39 1.97 -14.17
CA SER A 241 -17.17 1.66 -14.89
C SER A 241 -17.47 0.55 -15.89
N ASN A 242 -17.37 0.89 -17.18
CA ASN A 242 -17.71 -0.01 -18.30
C ASN A 242 -19.12 -0.61 -18.16
N GLU A 243 -19.23 -1.94 -18.07
CA GLU A 243 -20.51 -2.65 -17.98
C GLU A 243 -21.08 -2.72 -16.57
N ARG A 244 -20.36 -2.21 -15.55
CA ARG A 244 -20.71 -2.38 -14.14
C ARG A 244 -21.14 -1.04 -13.54
N THR A 245 -22.41 -0.94 -13.17
CA THR A 245 -22.88 0.08 -12.23
C THR A 245 -22.63 -0.43 -10.83
N LEU A 246 -21.96 0.36 -10.02
CA LEU A 246 -21.67 0.00 -8.64
C LEU A 246 -22.85 0.40 -7.73
N GLU A 247 -23.15 -0.47 -6.76
CA GLU A 247 -24.21 -0.24 -5.78
C GLU A 247 -23.64 0.47 -4.55
N LEU A 248 -24.42 1.39 -3.98
CA LEU A 248 -24.06 2.07 -2.74
C LEU A 248 -24.20 1.10 -1.56
N LEU A 249 -23.16 0.98 -0.77
CA LEU A 249 -23.10 -0.01 0.31
C LEU A 249 -23.46 0.55 1.69
N HIS A 250 -23.31 1.86 1.92
CA HIS A 250 -23.38 2.46 3.26
C HIS A 250 -24.22 3.73 3.32
N ASP A 251 -24.96 3.92 4.42
CA ASP A 251 -25.85 5.08 4.56
C ASP A 251 -25.97 5.78 5.94
N ASP A 252 -25.48 5.16 7.01
CA ASP A 252 -25.33 5.76 8.35
C ASP A 252 -24.12 5.20 9.10
N PHE A 253 -23.71 5.87 10.19
CA PHE A 253 -22.72 5.32 11.11
C PHE A 253 -23.31 4.17 11.90
N GLY A 254 -22.58 3.05 11.96
CA GLY A 254 -23.02 1.91 12.76
C GLY A 254 -24.17 1.13 12.13
N GLU A 255 -24.63 1.47 10.92
CA GLU A 255 -25.08 0.42 10.01
C GLU A 255 -23.83 -0.41 9.65
N GLN A 256 -23.49 -1.36 10.52
CA GLN A 256 -23.40 -2.69 9.98
C GLN A 256 -24.78 -2.91 9.37
N GLN A 257 -24.96 -2.58 8.08
CA GLN A 257 -26.00 -3.30 7.36
C GLN A 257 -25.78 -4.74 7.75
N GLU A 258 -26.86 -5.40 8.14
CA GLU A 258 -26.94 -6.84 8.15
C GLU A 258 -26.65 -7.31 6.72
N HIS A 259 -25.40 -7.17 6.24
CA HIS A 259 -24.79 -8.12 5.36
C HIS A 259 -24.73 -9.37 6.22
N PRO A 260 -25.69 -10.29 6.03
CA PRO A 260 -25.80 -11.44 6.89
C PRO A 260 -24.46 -12.17 6.76
N GLU A 261 -23.71 -12.33 7.84
CA GLU A 261 -22.54 -13.22 7.84
C GLU A 261 -21.48 -12.91 6.74
N GLY A 262 -21.19 -11.63 6.50
CA GLY A 262 -20.21 -11.20 5.48
C GLY A 262 -18.80 -11.77 5.71
N ALA A 263 -18.03 -11.98 4.62
CA ALA A 263 -16.67 -12.55 4.68
C ALA A 263 -15.68 -11.70 5.49
N LEU A 264 -15.88 -10.38 5.57
CA LEU A 264 -15.09 -9.48 6.40
C LEU A 264 -15.38 -9.66 7.89
N THR A 265 -16.66 -9.71 8.29
CA THR A 265 -17.06 -9.94 9.69
C THR A 265 -16.54 -11.30 10.17
N ARG A 266 -16.71 -12.35 9.36
CA ARG A 266 -16.18 -13.68 9.68
C ARG A 266 -14.67 -13.67 9.86
N TRP A 267 -13.93 -12.99 8.98
CA TRP A 267 -12.49 -12.86 9.15
C TRP A 267 -12.09 -12.07 10.40
N LEU A 268 -12.79 -10.98 10.72
CA LEU A 268 -12.53 -10.22 11.96
C LEU A 268 -12.82 -11.06 13.22
N GLU A 269 -13.70 -12.07 13.12
CA GLU A 269 -13.94 -13.04 14.19
C GLU A 269 -12.86 -14.13 14.25
N GLU A 270 -12.25 -14.49 13.12
CA GLU A 270 -11.23 -15.53 12.97
C GLU A 270 -9.79 -15.04 13.21
N VAL A 271 -9.50 -13.74 13.02
CA VAL A 271 -8.14 -13.21 13.28
C VAL A 271 -7.74 -13.39 14.75
N PRO A 272 -6.44 -13.65 15.03
CA PRO A 272 -5.97 -13.81 16.41
C PRO A 272 -6.25 -12.57 17.26
N ARG A 273 -6.61 -12.80 18.51
CA ARG A 273 -6.86 -11.72 19.48
C ARG A 273 -5.59 -11.42 20.25
N PHE A 274 -5.16 -10.18 20.20
CA PHE A 274 -3.98 -9.70 20.91
C PHE A 274 -4.38 -9.06 22.25
N ARG A 275 -3.65 -9.40 23.31
CA ARG A 275 -3.68 -8.69 24.60
C ARG A 275 -2.25 -8.35 24.99
N CYS A 276 -1.92 -7.08 24.94
CA CYS A 276 -0.61 -6.55 25.28
C CYS A 276 -0.69 -5.69 26.55
N GLU A 277 0.30 -5.80 27.44
CA GLU A 277 0.43 -4.87 28.57
C GLU A 277 0.80 -3.46 28.10
N SER A 278 1.50 -3.33 26.97
CA SER A 278 1.77 -2.05 26.31
C SER A 278 0.55 -1.56 25.51
N PRO A 279 -0.04 -0.39 25.87
CA PRO A 279 -1.13 0.20 25.09
C PRO A 279 -0.71 0.59 23.67
N LEU A 280 0.56 0.95 23.48
CA LEU A 280 1.11 1.31 22.18
C LEU A 280 1.10 0.10 21.25
N LEU A 281 1.63 -1.04 21.70
CA LEU A 281 1.62 -2.28 20.91
C LEU A 281 0.18 -2.74 20.65
N GLN A 282 -0.69 -2.69 21.65
CA GLN A 282 -2.11 -3.02 21.49
C GLN A 282 -2.75 -2.18 20.38
N GLY A 283 -2.63 -0.86 20.46
CA GLY A 283 -3.21 0.06 19.48
C GLY A 283 -2.65 -0.12 18.06
N VAL A 284 -1.35 -0.40 17.93
CA VAL A 284 -0.72 -0.67 16.62
C VAL A 284 -1.27 -1.95 16.00
N LEU A 285 -1.36 -3.04 16.76
CA LEU A 285 -1.88 -4.32 16.24
C LEU A 285 -3.36 -4.20 15.86
N GLU A 286 -4.18 -3.58 16.71
CA GLU A 286 -5.61 -3.34 16.43
C GLU A 286 -5.79 -2.49 15.18
N ARG A 287 -5.01 -1.40 15.05
CA ARG A 287 -5.05 -0.54 13.86
C ARG A 287 -4.61 -1.29 12.61
N SER A 288 -3.55 -2.09 12.70
CA SER A 288 -3.07 -2.91 11.59
C SER A 288 -4.13 -3.92 11.10
N ILE A 289 -4.89 -4.55 12.00
CA ILE A 289 -5.98 -5.47 11.60
C ILE A 289 -7.06 -4.70 10.82
N LEU A 290 -7.49 -3.53 11.31
CA LEU A 290 -8.50 -2.71 10.65
C LEU A 290 -8.04 -2.21 9.28
N ASP A 291 -6.77 -1.86 9.15
CA ASP A 291 -6.18 -1.40 7.89
C ASP A 291 -6.03 -2.53 6.88
N LEU A 292 -5.69 -3.75 7.30
CA LEU A 292 -5.72 -4.93 6.43
C LEU A 292 -7.14 -5.26 5.98
N ALA A 293 -8.12 -5.20 6.90
CA ALA A 293 -9.53 -5.35 6.58
C ALA A 293 -9.97 -4.38 5.47
N ALA A 294 -9.62 -3.10 5.61
CA ALA A 294 -9.95 -2.07 4.63
C ALA A 294 -9.34 -2.36 3.26
N LEU A 295 -8.07 -2.80 3.23
CA LEU A 295 -7.32 -3.02 1.99
C LEU A 295 -7.73 -4.32 1.26
N ARG A 296 -8.63 -5.14 1.78
CA ARG A 296 -8.98 -6.42 1.12
C ARG A 296 -9.61 -6.22 -0.25
N ILE A 297 -9.06 -6.94 -1.22
CA ILE A 297 -9.63 -7.18 -2.54
C ILE A 297 -10.07 -8.64 -2.57
N GLU A 298 -11.34 -8.84 -2.91
CA GLU A 298 -11.93 -10.17 -3.08
C GLU A 298 -12.30 -10.38 -4.54
N GLY A 299 -12.19 -11.61 -5.01
CA GLY A 299 -12.56 -11.97 -6.36
C GLY A 299 -12.52 -13.48 -6.58
N GLU A 300 -12.72 -13.89 -7.83
CA GLU A 300 -12.68 -15.29 -8.24
C GLU A 300 -11.84 -15.42 -9.50
N ILE A 301 -10.99 -16.44 -9.56
CA ILE A 301 -10.27 -16.81 -10.78
C ILE A 301 -10.24 -18.33 -10.90
N GLY A 302 -10.62 -18.84 -12.09
CA GLY A 302 -10.69 -20.27 -12.35
C GLY A 302 -11.72 -21.02 -11.49
N GLY A 303 -12.78 -20.35 -11.02
CA GLY A 303 -13.79 -20.94 -10.15
C GLY A 303 -13.39 -21.01 -8.66
N GLU A 304 -12.20 -20.53 -8.29
CA GLU A 304 -11.73 -20.47 -6.91
C GLU A 304 -11.69 -19.01 -6.41
N PRO A 305 -12.26 -18.72 -5.24
CA PRO A 305 -12.20 -17.40 -4.65
C PRO A 305 -10.78 -17.07 -4.16
N TYR A 306 -10.43 -15.79 -4.17
CA TYR A 306 -9.22 -15.27 -3.55
C TYR A 306 -9.53 -14.03 -2.72
N VAL A 307 -8.70 -13.83 -1.71
CA VAL A 307 -8.64 -12.60 -0.90
C VAL A 307 -7.18 -12.21 -0.77
N LEU A 308 -6.87 -10.95 -1.03
CA LEU A 308 -5.53 -10.38 -0.91
C LEU A 308 -5.61 -8.88 -0.62
N PRO A 309 -4.56 -8.25 -0.09
CA PRO A 309 -4.56 -6.81 0.11
C PRO A 309 -4.27 -6.07 -1.20
N ALA A 310 -5.02 -5.00 -1.45
CA ALA A 310 -4.59 -3.88 -2.28
C ALA A 310 -3.31 -3.29 -1.70
N ALA A 311 -2.41 -2.79 -2.54
CA ALA A 311 -1.12 -2.29 -2.06
C ALA A 311 -1.22 -1.06 -1.16
N GLY A 312 -2.09 -0.09 -1.44
CA GLY A 312 -2.25 1.06 -0.55
C GLY A 312 -3.05 2.23 -1.08
N LEU A 313 -3.58 3.01 -0.15
CA LEU A 313 -4.37 4.20 -0.43
C LEU A 313 -3.48 5.45 -0.43
N PRO A 314 -3.60 6.39 -1.40
CA PRO A 314 -4.59 6.42 -2.47
C PRO A 314 -4.12 5.85 -3.82
N TRP A 315 -2.82 5.59 -4.00
CA TRP A 315 -2.24 5.39 -5.33
C TRP A 315 -2.22 3.95 -5.84
N PHE A 316 -2.47 2.99 -4.96
CA PHE A 316 -2.17 1.58 -5.20
C PHE A 316 -3.33 0.68 -4.75
N MET A 317 -4.58 1.12 -4.98
CA MET A 317 -5.80 0.37 -4.64
C MET A 317 -6.08 -0.80 -5.61
N THR A 318 -5.05 -1.61 -5.89
CA THR A 318 -5.06 -2.73 -6.84
C THR A 318 -4.01 -3.79 -6.45
N LEU A 319 -3.93 -4.87 -7.23
CA LEU A 319 -2.92 -5.92 -7.06
C LEU A 319 -1.53 -5.41 -7.42
N PHE A 320 -0.59 -5.54 -6.48
CA PHE A 320 0.84 -5.43 -6.70
C PHE A 320 1.50 -6.72 -6.22
N GLY A 321 2.17 -7.44 -7.12
CA GLY A 321 2.68 -8.78 -6.83
C GLY A 321 3.62 -8.79 -5.62
N ARG A 322 4.63 -7.93 -5.63
CA ARG A 322 5.62 -7.85 -4.55
C ARG A 322 5.01 -7.41 -3.21
N ASP A 323 4.25 -6.32 -3.20
CA ASP A 323 3.59 -5.80 -1.99
C ASP A 323 2.68 -6.84 -1.37
N THR A 324 1.86 -7.51 -2.20
CA THR A 324 1.00 -8.60 -1.79
C THR A 324 1.82 -9.77 -1.23
N ILE A 325 2.94 -10.14 -1.84
CA ILE A 325 3.79 -11.23 -1.34
C ILE A 325 4.41 -10.87 0.02
N ILE A 326 5.03 -9.70 0.14
CA ILE A 326 5.69 -9.26 1.38
C ILE A 326 4.67 -9.10 2.50
N THR A 327 3.53 -8.47 2.24
CA THR A 327 2.44 -8.38 3.22
C THR A 327 2.02 -9.77 3.67
N SER A 328 1.80 -10.71 2.73
CA SER A 328 1.44 -12.08 3.06
C SER A 328 2.47 -12.78 3.94
N LEU A 329 3.77 -12.59 3.68
CA LEU A 329 4.85 -13.12 4.52
C LEU A 329 4.82 -12.53 5.93
N GLN A 330 4.53 -11.23 6.05
CA GLN A 330 4.46 -10.55 7.35
C GLN A 330 3.23 -10.94 8.16
N THR A 331 2.12 -11.26 7.49
CA THR A 331 0.81 -11.50 8.10
C THR A 331 0.46 -12.98 8.26
N LEU A 332 1.32 -13.93 7.89
CA LEU A 332 1.04 -15.36 8.13
C LEU A 332 0.61 -15.69 9.58
N PRO A 333 1.19 -15.07 10.63
CA PRO A 333 0.72 -15.26 12.00
C PRO A 333 -0.74 -14.86 12.25
N ILE A 334 -1.30 -13.92 11.48
CA ILE A 334 -2.70 -13.50 11.65
C ILE A 334 -3.69 -14.32 10.83
N GLY A 335 -3.22 -15.15 9.90
CA GLY A 335 -4.06 -15.95 9.02
C GLY A 335 -3.40 -16.25 7.67
N PRO A 336 -3.44 -17.51 7.19
CA PRO A 336 -2.84 -17.89 5.92
C PRO A 336 -3.68 -17.52 4.69
N GLU A 337 -4.87 -16.94 4.86
CA GLU A 337 -5.84 -16.70 3.78
C GLU A 337 -5.29 -15.71 2.74
N LEU A 338 -4.62 -14.63 3.19
CA LEU A 338 -3.99 -13.65 2.30
C LEU A 338 -2.86 -14.27 1.49
N ALA A 339 -2.03 -15.10 2.14
CA ALA A 339 -0.95 -15.84 1.48
C ALA A 339 -1.51 -16.83 0.44
N ARG A 340 -2.58 -17.56 0.79
CA ARG A 340 -3.24 -18.49 -0.13
C ARG A 340 -3.81 -17.76 -1.35
N GLY A 341 -4.51 -16.64 -1.13
CA GLY A 341 -5.08 -15.82 -2.20
C GLY A 341 -4.01 -15.20 -3.11
N ALA A 342 -2.92 -14.69 -2.52
CA ALA A 342 -1.76 -14.19 -3.24
C ALA A 342 -1.13 -15.26 -4.14
N LEU A 343 -0.82 -16.44 -3.59
CA LEU A 343 -0.24 -17.55 -4.34
C LEU A 343 -1.16 -18.02 -5.48
N HIS A 344 -2.47 -18.07 -5.23
CA HIS A 344 -3.44 -18.47 -6.23
C HIS A 344 -3.52 -17.49 -7.40
N LEU A 345 -3.75 -16.20 -7.12
CA LEU A 345 -3.92 -15.21 -8.18
C LEU A 345 -2.61 -14.94 -8.94
N LEU A 346 -1.48 -14.79 -8.23
CA LEU A 346 -0.19 -14.53 -8.87
C LEU A 346 0.29 -15.72 -9.68
N GLY A 347 0.03 -16.96 -9.23
CA GLY A 347 0.31 -18.15 -10.03
C GLY A 347 -0.56 -18.25 -11.28
N ALA A 348 -1.84 -17.86 -11.20
CA ALA A 348 -2.75 -17.85 -12.34
C ALA A 348 -2.41 -16.77 -13.39
N LEU A 349 -1.72 -15.70 -12.98
CA LEU A 349 -1.29 -14.59 -13.82
C LEU A 349 0.22 -14.58 -14.09
N GLN A 350 0.93 -15.67 -13.76
CA GLN A 350 2.35 -15.83 -14.04
C GLN A 350 2.59 -15.74 -15.55
N GLY A 351 3.64 -15.01 -15.95
CA GLY A 351 3.94 -14.76 -17.36
C GLY A 351 4.13 -16.05 -18.15
N ASP A 352 3.57 -16.12 -19.34
CA ASP A 352 3.57 -17.32 -20.20
C ASP A 352 4.18 -17.10 -21.59
N ARG A 353 4.53 -15.85 -21.89
CA ARG A 353 5.09 -15.41 -23.17
C ARG A 353 6.16 -14.33 -22.96
N GLU A 354 6.82 -13.96 -24.04
CA GLU A 354 7.66 -12.76 -24.07
C GLU A 354 6.85 -11.59 -24.64
N ASP A 355 6.67 -10.53 -23.86
CA ASP A 355 6.04 -9.27 -24.27
C ASP A 355 6.86 -8.09 -23.74
N ASP A 356 7.63 -7.47 -24.63
CA ASP A 356 8.50 -6.34 -24.31
C ASP A 356 7.73 -5.16 -23.71
N PHE A 357 6.54 -4.86 -24.22
CA PHE A 357 5.76 -3.73 -23.73
C PHE A 357 5.34 -3.96 -22.28
N ARG A 358 5.03 -5.20 -21.90
CA ARG A 358 4.62 -5.56 -20.53
C ARG A 358 5.76 -5.98 -19.61
N ASP A 359 7.00 -5.99 -20.10
CA ASP A 359 8.14 -6.62 -19.41
C ASP A 359 7.91 -8.11 -19.07
N GLU A 360 7.01 -8.78 -19.81
CA GLU A 360 6.60 -10.16 -19.56
C GLU A 360 7.66 -11.14 -20.08
N GLU A 361 8.00 -12.11 -19.24
CA GLU A 361 8.86 -13.23 -19.58
C GLU A 361 8.24 -14.52 -19.01
N PRO A 362 8.38 -15.68 -19.68
CA PRO A 362 7.84 -16.95 -19.20
C PRO A 362 8.35 -17.31 -17.80
N GLY A 363 7.41 -17.50 -16.86
CA GLY A 363 7.66 -17.83 -15.46
C GLY A 363 7.78 -16.63 -14.51
N LYS A 364 7.80 -15.40 -15.02
CA LYS A 364 7.92 -14.18 -14.21
C LYS A 364 6.60 -13.87 -13.48
N ILE A 365 6.69 -13.42 -12.23
CA ILE A 365 5.53 -12.93 -11.47
C ILE A 365 5.33 -11.44 -11.77
N LEU A 366 4.06 -11.02 -11.87
CA LEU A 366 3.71 -9.64 -12.24
C LEU A 366 4.08 -8.61 -11.16
N HIS A 367 4.32 -7.38 -11.62
CA HIS A 367 4.51 -6.19 -10.78
C HIS A 367 3.15 -5.65 -10.32
N GLU A 368 2.27 -5.28 -11.25
CA GLU A 368 0.95 -4.72 -10.91
C GLU A 368 -0.10 -4.93 -12.02
N ILE A 369 -1.36 -4.69 -11.67
CA ILE A 369 -2.50 -4.65 -12.59
C ILE A 369 -3.27 -3.35 -12.41
N ARG A 370 -3.65 -2.70 -13.50
CA ARG A 370 -4.42 -1.46 -13.57
C ARG A 370 -5.63 -1.60 -14.46
N TYR A 371 -6.61 -0.76 -14.22
CA TYR A 371 -7.94 -0.84 -14.84
C TYR A 371 -8.40 0.45 -15.52
N GLY A 372 -7.64 1.54 -15.39
CA GLY A 372 -7.96 2.85 -15.94
C GLY A 372 -7.88 2.94 -17.47
N GLU A 373 -8.36 4.05 -18.02
CA GLU A 373 -8.43 4.35 -19.46
C GLU A 373 -7.11 4.04 -20.18
N LEU A 374 -5.98 4.49 -19.63
CA LEU A 374 -4.68 4.37 -20.30
C LEU A 374 -4.25 2.92 -20.44
N THR A 375 -4.65 2.08 -19.48
CA THR A 375 -4.32 0.66 -19.49
C THR A 375 -5.24 -0.11 -20.42
N VAL A 376 -6.55 0.16 -20.40
CA VAL A 376 -7.54 -0.50 -21.25
C VAL A 376 -7.33 -0.17 -22.73
N THR A 377 -6.90 1.04 -23.03
CA THR A 377 -6.58 1.49 -24.41
C THR A 377 -5.19 1.08 -24.89
N GLY A 378 -4.36 0.49 -24.01
CA GLY A 378 -3.01 0.01 -24.35
C GLY A 378 -1.94 1.10 -24.41
N GLU A 379 -2.18 2.29 -23.86
CA GLU A 379 -1.18 3.37 -23.74
C GLU A 379 -0.14 3.10 -22.64
N THR A 380 -0.49 2.26 -21.66
CA THR A 380 0.39 1.86 -20.54
C THR A 380 0.46 0.34 -20.39
N PRO A 381 1.55 -0.22 -19.85
CA PRO A 381 1.79 -1.66 -19.86
C PRO A 381 1.08 -2.45 -18.75
N HIS A 382 0.29 -1.80 -17.91
CA HIS A 382 -0.18 -2.31 -16.62
C HIS A 382 -1.37 -3.28 -16.64
N SER A 383 -1.55 -4.12 -17.66
CA SER A 383 -2.64 -5.12 -17.66
C SER A 383 -2.28 -6.49 -18.24
N PRO A 384 -1.52 -7.34 -17.51
CA PRO A 384 -0.69 -7.02 -16.34
C PRO A 384 0.71 -6.49 -16.76
N TYR A 385 1.40 -5.78 -15.86
CA TYR A 385 2.79 -5.37 -16.02
C TYR A 385 3.73 -6.23 -15.18
N TYR A 386 4.90 -6.61 -15.70
CA TYR A 386 5.86 -7.53 -15.08
C TYR A 386 7.21 -6.89 -14.77
N GLY A 387 7.27 -5.57 -14.58
CA GLY A 387 8.50 -4.85 -14.20
C GLY A 387 8.98 -5.08 -12.77
N THR A 388 9.07 -6.34 -12.33
CA THR A 388 9.61 -6.77 -11.03
C THR A 388 10.45 -8.03 -11.23
N ALA A 389 11.71 -8.00 -10.80
CA ALA A 389 12.60 -9.16 -10.80
C ALA A 389 12.62 -9.85 -9.43
N ASP A 390 12.30 -9.14 -8.36
CA ASP A 390 12.25 -9.65 -7.00
C ASP A 390 10.99 -10.45 -6.66
N ALA A 391 9.84 -10.18 -7.30
CA ALA A 391 8.60 -10.89 -7.00
C ALA A 391 8.67 -12.39 -7.30
N THR A 392 9.40 -12.82 -8.34
CA THR A 392 9.50 -14.23 -8.74
C THR A 392 10.19 -15.11 -7.67
N PRO A 393 11.39 -14.79 -7.17
CA PRO A 393 11.97 -15.54 -6.06
C PRO A 393 11.18 -15.36 -4.74
N LEU A 394 10.57 -14.19 -4.50
CA LEU A 394 9.72 -13.98 -3.32
C LEU A 394 8.44 -14.84 -3.35
N TYR A 395 7.86 -15.10 -4.52
CA TYR A 395 6.72 -16.00 -4.68
C TYR A 395 7.07 -17.43 -4.26
N LEU A 396 8.26 -17.91 -4.64
CA LEU A 396 8.77 -19.22 -4.21
C LEU A 396 8.97 -19.28 -2.69
N ARG A 397 9.51 -18.21 -2.11
CA ARG A 397 9.64 -18.08 -0.65
C ARG A 397 8.27 -18.14 0.04
N LEU A 398 7.30 -17.35 -0.44
CA LEU A 398 5.94 -17.33 0.13
C LEU A 398 5.27 -18.70 0.04
N LEU A 399 5.40 -19.42 -1.08
CA LEU A 399 4.83 -20.76 -1.22
C LEU A 399 5.38 -21.71 -0.15
N TRP A 400 6.70 -21.67 0.09
CA TRP A 400 7.30 -22.48 1.14
C TRP A 400 6.87 -22.04 2.53
N THR A 401 6.84 -20.73 2.83
CA THR A 401 6.43 -20.26 4.15
C THR A 401 4.97 -20.60 4.43
N TYR A 402 4.09 -20.47 3.43
CA TYR A 402 2.70 -20.93 3.50
C TYR A 402 2.63 -22.43 3.78
N TRP A 403 3.39 -23.25 3.05
CA TRP A 403 3.41 -24.71 3.25
C TRP A 403 3.91 -25.09 4.64
N ALA A 404 5.02 -24.51 5.09
CA ALA A 404 5.59 -24.75 6.41
C ALA A 404 4.62 -24.36 7.53
N TRP A 405 3.80 -23.32 7.32
CA TRP A 405 2.83 -22.81 8.29
C TRP A 405 1.50 -23.59 8.31
N THR A 406 1.06 -24.10 7.17
CA THR A 406 -0.27 -24.71 7.00
C THR A 406 -0.26 -26.22 6.88
N GLY A 407 0.84 -26.82 6.38
CA GLY A 407 0.88 -28.21 5.97
C GLY A 407 -0.03 -28.54 4.77
N ASP A 408 -0.45 -27.54 3.99
CA ASP A 408 -1.38 -27.72 2.87
C ASP A 408 -0.69 -28.29 1.62
N ASP A 409 -0.34 -29.57 1.70
CA ASP A 409 0.30 -30.35 0.64
C ASP A 409 -0.51 -30.31 -0.67
N GLY A 410 -1.84 -30.36 -0.58
CA GLY A 410 -2.73 -30.36 -1.73
C GLY A 410 -2.62 -29.07 -2.53
N PHE A 411 -2.65 -27.93 -1.85
CA PHE A 411 -2.50 -26.63 -2.48
C PHE A 411 -1.15 -26.49 -3.17
N VAL A 412 -0.06 -26.87 -2.51
CA VAL A 412 1.31 -26.75 -3.05
C VAL A 412 1.50 -27.64 -4.28
N ARG A 413 1.02 -28.89 -4.25
CA ARG A 413 1.12 -29.81 -5.40
C ARG A 413 0.47 -29.24 -6.66
N VAL A 414 -0.69 -28.59 -6.52
CA VAL A 414 -1.39 -27.96 -7.66
C VAL A 414 -0.58 -26.81 -8.26
N ARG A 415 0.17 -26.07 -7.46
CA ARG A 415 1.01 -24.92 -7.90
C ARG A 415 2.43 -25.34 -8.28
N TRP A 416 2.77 -26.62 -8.24
CA TRP A 416 4.11 -27.08 -8.62
C TRP A 416 4.53 -26.68 -10.06
N PRO A 417 3.64 -26.67 -11.07
CA PRO A 417 3.99 -26.13 -12.39
C PRO A 417 4.44 -24.67 -12.34
N ASN A 418 3.82 -23.84 -11.50
CA ASN A 418 4.22 -22.44 -11.31
C ASN A 418 5.62 -22.33 -10.67
N VAL A 419 5.95 -23.23 -9.75
CA VAL A 419 7.29 -23.31 -9.13
C VAL A 419 8.35 -23.61 -10.18
N LEU A 420 8.11 -24.63 -11.02
CA LEU A 420 9.03 -24.99 -12.09
C LEU A 420 9.18 -23.87 -13.12
N ALA A 421 8.10 -23.15 -13.44
CA ALA A 421 8.15 -21.99 -14.31
C ALA A 421 8.96 -20.84 -13.70
N ALA A 422 8.78 -20.55 -12.41
CA ALA A 422 9.53 -19.50 -11.70
C ALA A 422 11.04 -19.84 -11.62
N LEU A 423 11.40 -21.09 -11.32
CA LEU A 423 12.80 -21.55 -11.40
C LEU A 423 13.34 -21.41 -12.84
N GLY A 424 12.54 -21.80 -13.83
CA GLY A 424 12.90 -21.66 -15.24
C GLY A 424 13.03 -20.21 -15.71
N TRP A 425 12.39 -19.25 -15.02
CA TRP A 425 12.62 -17.82 -15.23
C TRP A 425 13.96 -17.39 -14.62
N ILE A 426 14.21 -17.74 -13.35
CA ILE A 426 15.47 -17.43 -12.64
C ILE A 426 16.68 -17.88 -13.47
N ASP A 427 16.67 -19.12 -13.96
CA ASP A 427 17.83 -19.72 -14.62
C ASP A 427 18.01 -19.30 -16.09
N ARG A 428 17.02 -18.65 -16.73
CA ARG A 428 17.09 -18.33 -18.19
C ARG A 428 16.90 -16.87 -18.52
N PHE A 429 15.93 -16.22 -17.89
CA PHE A 429 15.56 -14.83 -18.16
C PHE A 429 16.10 -13.89 -17.08
N GLY A 430 16.26 -14.39 -15.85
CA GLY A 430 16.90 -13.68 -14.74
C GLY A 430 18.42 -13.62 -14.91
N ASP A 431 19.08 -14.75 -15.17
CA ASP A 431 20.52 -14.83 -15.45
C ASP A 431 20.80 -14.64 -16.96
N ARG A 432 20.82 -13.38 -17.40
CA ARG A 432 20.81 -13.04 -18.84
C ARG A 432 22.17 -13.23 -19.52
N ASP A 433 23.26 -13.05 -18.78
CA ASP A 433 24.62 -13.16 -19.29
C ASP A 433 25.30 -14.48 -18.88
N GLY A 434 24.65 -15.29 -18.04
CA GLY A 434 25.14 -16.59 -17.59
C GLY A 434 26.19 -16.50 -16.50
N ASP A 435 26.35 -15.33 -15.86
CA ASP A 435 27.26 -15.14 -14.73
C ASP A 435 26.65 -15.61 -13.39
N GLY A 436 25.38 -16.03 -13.43
CA GLY A 436 24.56 -16.60 -12.37
C GLY A 436 24.11 -15.63 -11.29
N PHE A 437 24.08 -14.34 -11.60
CA PHE A 437 23.25 -13.38 -10.88
C PHE A 437 21.96 -13.10 -11.64
N VAL A 438 20.87 -12.93 -10.91
CA VAL A 438 19.60 -12.48 -11.49
C VAL A 438 19.65 -10.97 -11.69
N GLU A 439 19.49 -10.54 -12.93
CA GLU A 439 19.51 -9.15 -13.34
C GLU A 439 18.15 -8.68 -13.86
N TYR A 440 17.94 -7.37 -13.86
CA TYR A 440 16.83 -6.77 -14.61
C TYR A 440 17.33 -5.76 -15.63
N ARG A 441 16.57 -5.67 -16.73
CA ARG A 441 16.63 -4.57 -17.68
C ARG A 441 15.25 -4.38 -18.27
N THR A 442 14.74 -3.17 -18.11
CA THR A 442 13.45 -2.73 -18.66
C THR A 442 13.42 -2.94 -20.17
N ARG A 443 12.42 -3.72 -20.59
CA ARG A 443 12.04 -4.01 -21.98
C ARG A 443 10.88 -3.13 -22.47
N SER A 444 10.13 -2.54 -21.54
CA SER A 444 9.03 -1.64 -21.87
C SER A 444 9.50 -0.22 -22.12
N SER A 445 9.06 0.38 -23.23
CA SER A 445 9.26 1.82 -23.49
C SER A 445 8.53 2.74 -22.51
N ARG A 446 7.60 2.18 -21.71
CA ARG A 446 6.75 2.85 -20.72
C ARG A 446 6.86 2.22 -19.34
N GLY A 447 7.85 1.34 -19.13
CA GLY A 447 8.04 0.61 -17.88
C GLY A 447 8.91 1.35 -16.86
N LEU A 448 9.00 0.75 -15.68
CA LEU A 448 9.87 1.21 -14.59
C LEU A 448 11.33 1.02 -14.95
N GLY A 449 12.17 1.99 -14.58
CA GLY A 449 13.61 1.92 -14.79
C GLY A 449 14.32 0.90 -13.91
N ASN A 450 13.95 0.89 -12.63
CA ASN A 450 14.38 -0.13 -11.66
C ASN A 450 13.25 -1.14 -11.46
N GLN A 451 13.58 -2.43 -11.50
CA GLN A 451 12.61 -3.53 -11.32
C GLN A 451 12.87 -4.31 -10.01
N CYS A 452 13.37 -3.62 -8.99
CA CYS A 452 13.55 -4.15 -7.63
C CYS A 452 12.64 -3.37 -6.67
N TRP A 453 12.65 -3.68 -5.37
CA TRP A 453 11.80 -2.98 -4.39
C TRP A 453 12.04 -1.47 -4.31
N LYS A 454 13.24 -1.01 -4.66
CA LYS A 454 13.58 0.41 -4.85
C LYS A 454 13.35 0.82 -6.30
N ASP A 455 12.10 0.81 -6.72
CA ASP A 455 11.70 0.96 -8.13
C ASP A 455 11.68 2.41 -8.65
N SER A 456 11.99 3.42 -7.83
CA SER A 456 12.21 4.77 -8.34
C SER A 456 13.45 4.81 -9.23
N TRP A 457 13.46 5.70 -10.22
CA TRP A 457 14.55 5.82 -11.20
C TRP A 457 15.94 6.07 -10.57
N ASP A 458 15.97 6.66 -9.38
CA ASP A 458 17.16 6.99 -8.58
C ASP A 458 17.39 6.04 -7.38
N GLY A 459 16.54 5.03 -7.21
CA GLY A 459 16.57 4.13 -6.04
C GLY A 459 17.84 3.27 -5.95
N ILE A 460 18.49 3.03 -7.09
CA ILE A 460 19.77 2.35 -7.21
C ILE A 460 20.77 3.30 -7.88
N GLN A 461 21.78 3.72 -7.13
CA GLN A 461 22.79 4.69 -7.56
C GLN A 461 24.14 4.39 -6.91
N PHE A 462 25.24 4.85 -7.51
CA PHE A 462 26.57 4.84 -6.89
C PHE A 462 26.64 5.82 -5.72
N ALA A 463 27.65 5.68 -4.85
CA ALA A 463 27.80 6.53 -3.67
C ALA A 463 27.98 8.03 -4.01
N ASP A 464 28.45 8.34 -5.22
CA ASP A 464 28.59 9.70 -5.74
C ASP A 464 27.30 10.26 -6.39
N GLY A 465 26.22 9.47 -6.42
CA GLY A 465 24.93 9.82 -7.00
C GLY A 465 24.78 9.51 -8.48
N THR A 466 25.79 8.92 -9.12
CA THR A 466 25.72 8.52 -10.53
C THR A 466 24.73 7.36 -10.70
N ILE A 467 23.93 7.40 -11.77
CA ILE A 467 23.00 6.32 -12.12
C ILE A 467 23.72 5.20 -12.90
N PRO A 468 23.60 3.93 -12.49
CA PRO A 468 24.23 2.78 -13.15
C PRO A 468 23.63 2.46 -14.53
N TYR A 469 24.42 1.74 -15.33
CA TYR A 469 23.94 1.18 -16.60
C TYR A 469 23.17 -0.11 -16.38
N LEU A 470 22.13 -0.33 -17.20
CA LEU A 470 21.42 -1.60 -17.28
C LEU A 470 22.22 -2.66 -18.09
N PRO A 471 22.01 -3.97 -17.86
CA PRO A 471 21.20 -4.56 -16.79
C PRO A 471 21.82 -4.35 -15.39
N ILE A 472 21.02 -4.51 -14.33
CA ILE A 472 21.48 -4.36 -12.95
C ILE A 472 21.14 -5.63 -12.17
N ALA A 473 22.12 -6.15 -11.43
CA ALA A 473 21.95 -7.22 -10.44
C ALA A 473 21.97 -6.62 -9.02
N THR A 474 20.82 -6.45 -8.38
CA THR A 474 20.79 -5.93 -7.00
C THR A 474 21.01 -7.04 -5.98
N ALA A 475 21.61 -6.68 -4.84
CA ALA A 475 22.09 -7.64 -3.86
C ALA A 475 20.96 -8.45 -3.21
N GLU A 476 19.83 -7.80 -2.88
CA GLU A 476 18.69 -8.44 -2.23
C GLU A 476 18.03 -9.50 -3.11
N ILE A 477 17.98 -9.30 -4.44
CA ILE A 477 17.44 -10.29 -5.38
C ILE A 477 18.28 -11.57 -5.30
N GLN A 478 19.60 -11.45 -5.24
CA GLN A 478 20.48 -12.62 -5.11
C GLN A 478 20.22 -13.36 -3.80
N GLY A 479 20.03 -12.59 -2.71
CA GLY A 479 19.57 -13.13 -1.44
C GLY A 479 18.25 -13.89 -1.56
N TYR A 480 17.25 -13.33 -2.23
CA TYR A 480 15.96 -14.00 -2.42
C TYR A 480 16.06 -15.26 -3.28
N VAL A 481 16.87 -15.25 -4.33
CA VAL A 481 17.12 -16.43 -5.17
C VAL A 481 17.79 -17.54 -4.36
N TYR A 482 18.80 -17.21 -3.55
CA TYR A 482 19.45 -18.15 -2.64
C TYR A 482 18.44 -18.80 -1.69
N ASP A 483 17.63 -18.00 -0.99
CA ASP A 483 16.61 -18.51 -0.06
C ASP A 483 15.56 -19.35 -0.80
N ALA A 484 15.06 -18.87 -1.95
CA ALA A 484 14.10 -19.58 -2.77
C ALA A 484 14.60 -20.97 -3.22
N LYS A 485 15.85 -21.07 -3.68
CA LYS A 485 16.44 -22.36 -4.11
C LYS A 485 16.49 -23.35 -2.93
N LEU A 486 16.89 -22.91 -1.74
CA LEU A 486 16.89 -23.75 -0.53
C LEU A 486 15.48 -24.20 -0.12
N ARG A 487 14.51 -23.28 -0.15
CA ARG A 487 13.11 -23.57 0.20
C ARG A 487 12.47 -24.54 -0.78
N VAL A 488 12.64 -24.32 -2.07
CA VAL A 488 12.08 -25.19 -3.10
C VAL A 488 12.76 -26.56 -3.08
N ALA A 489 14.06 -26.65 -2.77
CA ALA A 489 14.73 -27.92 -2.59
C ALA A 489 14.09 -28.76 -1.47
N GLU A 490 13.67 -28.12 -0.36
CA GLU A 490 12.96 -28.81 0.71
C GLU A 490 11.60 -29.35 0.27
N ILE A 491 10.80 -28.56 -0.47
CA ILE A 491 9.52 -29.03 -1.02
C ILE A 491 9.76 -30.17 -2.03
N ALA A 492 10.75 -30.02 -2.91
CA ALA A 492 11.09 -31.03 -3.91
C ALA A 492 11.40 -32.38 -3.23
N GLU A 493 12.21 -32.37 -2.18
CA GLU A 493 12.59 -33.57 -1.42
C GLU A 493 11.42 -34.14 -0.60
N ARG A 494 10.78 -33.31 0.23
CA ARG A 494 9.82 -33.77 1.25
C ARG A 494 8.42 -34.02 0.72
N LEU A 495 7.98 -33.21 -0.25
CA LEU A 495 6.61 -33.26 -0.77
C LEU A 495 6.55 -33.94 -2.14
N MET A 496 7.45 -33.58 -3.06
CA MET A 496 7.40 -34.05 -4.45
C MET A 496 8.17 -35.36 -4.67
N GLY A 497 9.07 -35.73 -3.76
CA GLY A 497 9.93 -36.90 -3.90
C GLY A 497 10.98 -36.76 -5.02
N ASP A 498 11.30 -35.54 -5.43
CA ASP A 498 12.28 -35.21 -6.46
C ASP A 498 13.62 -34.83 -5.82
N GLY A 499 14.35 -35.86 -5.37
CA GLY A 499 15.67 -35.69 -4.76
C GLY A 499 16.71 -35.10 -5.72
N ALA A 500 16.59 -35.37 -7.03
CA ALA A 500 17.53 -34.86 -8.03
C ALA A 500 17.40 -33.33 -8.18
N LEU A 501 16.17 -32.82 -8.23
CA LEU A 501 15.93 -31.39 -8.22
C LEU A 501 16.39 -30.75 -6.91
N ALA A 502 16.12 -31.39 -5.76
CA ALA A 502 16.54 -30.89 -4.46
C ALA A 502 18.06 -30.74 -4.36
N ASP A 503 18.81 -31.76 -4.77
CA ASP A 503 20.28 -31.74 -4.76
C ASP A 503 20.84 -30.68 -5.71
N ARG A 504 20.26 -30.54 -6.90
CA ARG A 504 20.64 -29.51 -7.86
C ARG A 504 20.45 -28.11 -7.28
N LEU A 505 19.28 -27.81 -6.73
CA LEU A 505 18.97 -26.49 -6.17
C LEU A 505 19.86 -26.13 -4.97
N ARG A 506 20.20 -27.12 -4.12
CA ARG A 506 21.15 -26.93 -3.02
C ARG A 506 22.56 -26.63 -3.52
N ALA A 507 23.01 -27.33 -4.56
CA ALA A 507 24.31 -27.08 -5.18
C ALA A 507 24.38 -25.68 -5.80
N GLU A 508 23.36 -25.29 -6.59
CA GLU A 508 23.26 -23.95 -7.18
C GLU A 508 23.19 -22.85 -6.11
N ALA A 509 22.48 -23.07 -5.00
CA ALA A 509 22.44 -22.12 -3.88
C ALA A 509 23.82 -21.98 -3.21
N ALA A 510 24.57 -23.06 -3.05
CA ALA A 510 25.94 -23.01 -2.50
C ALA A 510 26.89 -22.25 -3.44
N GLU A 511 26.81 -22.49 -4.75
CA GLU A 511 27.61 -21.75 -5.73
C GLU A 511 27.25 -20.26 -5.76
N LEU A 512 25.97 -19.90 -5.68
CA LEU A 512 25.51 -18.52 -5.57
C LEU A 512 26.01 -17.87 -4.29
N PHE A 513 25.98 -18.58 -3.16
CA PHE A 513 26.51 -18.09 -1.88
C PHE A 513 27.99 -17.70 -2.00
N ASP A 514 28.83 -18.57 -2.56
CA ASP A 514 30.27 -18.30 -2.71
C ASP A 514 30.51 -17.13 -3.67
N ARG A 515 29.86 -17.13 -4.83
CA ARG A 515 30.03 -16.09 -5.86
C ARG A 515 29.54 -14.73 -5.40
N PHE A 516 28.38 -14.67 -4.75
CA PHE A 516 27.83 -13.45 -4.18
C PHE A 516 28.79 -12.85 -3.14
N ASN A 517 29.29 -13.67 -2.23
CA ASN A 517 30.17 -13.22 -1.15
C ASN A 517 31.56 -12.78 -1.61
N ASP A 518 32.01 -13.22 -2.78
CA ASP A 518 33.20 -12.71 -3.47
C ASP A 518 32.92 -11.38 -4.20
N ARG A 519 31.82 -11.31 -4.98
CA ARG A 519 31.58 -10.21 -5.92
C ARG A 519 30.87 -8.99 -5.33
N PHE A 520 30.06 -9.14 -4.28
CA PHE A 520 29.26 -8.05 -3.70
C PHE A 520 29.86 -7.49 -2.41
N TRP A 521 30.88 -8.12 -1.84
CA TRP A 521 31.55 -7.61 -0.64
C TRP A 521 32.54 -6.50 -1.01
N SER A 522 32.58 -5.45 -0.20
CA SER A 522 33.58 -4.39 -0.27
C SER A 522 34.22 -4.20 1.10
N ASP A 523 35.56 -4.22 1.14
CA ASP A 523 36.33 -3.91 2.36
C ASP A 523 36.37 -2.40 2.67
N ALA A 524 35.86 -1.56 1.76
CA ALA A 524 35.74 -0.13 2.03
C ALA A 524 34.79 0.13 3.21
N ARG A 525 34.91 1.32 3.82
CA ARG A 525 34.05 1.76 4.94
C ARG A 525 33.96 0.77 6.13
N GLY A 526 34.92 -0.15 6.28
CA GLY A 526 34.94 -1.13 7.37
C GLY A 526 34.26 -2.47 7.05
N GLY A 527 33.88 -2.70 5.79
CA GLY A 527 33.27 -3.95 5.33
C GLY A 527 31.75 -3.83 5.18
N TYR A 528 31.23 -3.93 3.96
CA TYR A 528 29.79 -3.92 3.70
C TYR A 528 29.46 -4.61 2.37
N TYR A 529 28.18 -4.91 2.15
CA TYR A 529 27.72 -5.35 0.83
C TYR A 529 27.26 -4.14 0.01
N VAL A 530 27.77 -4.04 -1.21
CA VAL A 530 27.34 -3.03 -2.18
C VAL A 530 25.90 -3.32 -2.62
N VAL A 531 25.16 -2.30 -3.07
CA VAL A 531 23.73 -2.47 -3.38
C VAL A 531 23.49 -3.31 -4.64
N GLY A 532 24.45 -3.37 -5.56
CA GLY A 532 24.34 -4.17 -6.77
C GLY A 532 25.59 -4.19 -7.64
N LEU A 533 25.46 -4.83 -8.80
CA LEU A 533 26.39 -4.73 -9.93
C LEU A 533 25.66 -4.06 -11.10
N ASP A 534 26.35 -3.16 -11.81
CA ASP A 534 25.83 -2.56 -13.04
C ASP A 534 26.15 -3.41 -14.28
N GLY A 535 25.67 -2.97 -15.45
CA GLY A 535 25.87 -3.69 -16.71
C GLY A 535 27.33 -3.77 -17.22
N ASP A 536 28.29 -3.21 -16.49
CA ASP A 536 29.74 -3.40 -16.71
C ASP A 536 30.37 -4.32 -15.64
N GLY A 537 29.55 -4.89 -14.76
CA GLY A 537 29.98 -5.67 -13.60
C GLY A 537 30.64 -4.84 -12.50
N ARG A 538 30.47 -3.51 -12.50
CA ARG A 538 31.02 -2.63 -11.46
C ARG A 538 30.15 -2.68 -10.22
N GLN A 539 30.78 -2.71 -9.06
CA GLN A 539 30.09 -2.59 -7.78
C GLN A 539 29.42 -1.22 -7.63
N ILE A 540 28.10 -1.22 -7.49
CA ILE A 540 27.28 -0.05 -7.18
C ILE A 540 27.42 0.22 -5.68
N ASP A 541 28.37 1.06 -5.31
CA ASP A 541 29.01 1.13 -4.00
C ASP A 541 28.25 1.90 -2.90
N SER A 542 27.02 2.32 -3.15
CA SER A 542 26.16 2.95 -2.13
C SER A 542 25.87 2.01 -0.97
N MET A 543 25.83 2.57 0.26
CA MET A 543 25.48 1.84 1.46
C MET A 543 23.98 1.97 1.75
N THR A 544 23.29 0.84 1.75
CA THR A 544 21.81 0.82 1.78
C THR A 544 21.26 -0.16 2.82
N SER A 545 19.95 -0.05 3.08
CA SER A 545 19.20 -0.98 3.93
C SER A 545 19.09 -2.40 3.36
N ASN A 546 19.35 -2.60 2.07
CA ASN A 546 19.30 -3.89 1.38
C ASN A 546 20.18 -4.95 2.07
N GLN A 547 21.19 -4.54 2.84
CA GLN A 547 22.00 -5.46 3.66
C GLN A 547 21.18 -6.21 4.71
N GLY A 548 20.10 -5.63 5.25
CA GLY A 548 19.16 -6.32 6.13
C GLY A 548 18.37 -7.42 5.41
N HIS A 549 18.08 -7.23 4.13
CA HIS A 549 17.45 -8.27 3.31
C HIS A 549 18.39 -9.46 3.05
N LEU A 550 19.71 -9.21 2.95
CA LEU A 550 20.72 -10.27 2.87
C LEU A 550 20.80 -11.09 4.17
N LEU A 551 20.70 -10.42 5.33
CA LEU A 551 20.56 -11.13 6.60
C LEU A 551 19.25 -11.92 6.63
N TRP A 552 18.15 -11.36 6.14
CA TRP A 552 16.85 -12.05 6.14
C TRP A 552 16.79 -13.27 5.21
N SER A 553 17.55 -13.29 4.12
CA SER A 553 17.68 -14.47 3.25
C SER A 553 18.66 -15.52 3.78
N GLY A 554 19.60 -15.12 4.64
CA GLY A 554 20.64 -16.01 5.16
C GLY A 554 21.85 -16.19 4.24
N ILE A 555 22.01 -15.36 3.19
CA ILE A 555 23.14 -15.45 2.25
C ILE A 555 24.46 -14.88 2.84
N VAL A 556 24.40 -14.23 4.01
CA VAL A 556 25.57 -13.61 4.66
C VAL A 556 26.34 -14.66 5.49
N PRO A 557 27.67 -14.79 5.33
CA PRO A 557 28.50 -15.60 6.21
C PRO A 557 28.47 -15.08 7.66
N GLU A 558 28.46 -15.99 8.63
CA GLU A 558 28.34 -15.68 10.06
C GLU A 558 29.35 -14.62 10.52
N GLU A 559 30.59 -14.69 10.01
CA GLU A 559 31.69 -13.79 10.37
C GLU A 559 31.48 -12.33 9.90
N ARG A 560 30.62 -12.09 8.91
CA ARG A 560 30.32 -10.75 8.39
C ARG A 560 29.08 -10.14 9.02
N ALA A 561 28.18 -10.96 9.58
CA ALA A 561 26.88 -10.50 10.10
C ALA A 561 27.02 -9.41 11.18
N ALA A 562 28.00 -9.54 12.07
CA ALA A 562 28.26 -8.52 13.10
C ALA A 562 28.70 -7.16 12.52
N VAL A 563 29.37 -7.15 11.37
CA VAL A 563 29.76 -5.92 10.69
C VAL A 563 28.51 -5.23 10.12
N ILE A 564 27.66 -6.02 9.46
CA ILE A 564 26.41 -5.53 8.88
C ILE A 564 25.46 -4.97 9.95
N ALA A 565 25.31 -5.66 11.08
CA ALA A 565 24.50 -5.20 12.20
C ALA A 565 24.96 -3.83 12.72
N ARG A 566 26.28 -3.60 12.82
CA ARG A 566 26.84 -2.30 13.21
C ARG A 566 26.55 -1.21 12.18
N HIS A 567 26.67 -1.50 10.89
CA HIS A 567 26.35 -0.52 9.84
C HIS A 567 24.87 -0.13 9.86
N LEU A 568 23.95 -1.09 9.91
CA LEU A 568 22.51 -0.83 9.91
C LEU A 568 22.07 0.05 11.10
N LEU A 569 22.73 -0.08 12.25
CA LEU A 569 22.45 0.71 13.46
C LEU A 569 23.40 1.90 13.70
N SER A 570 24.25 2.21 12.73
CA SER A 570 25.16 3.37 12.79
C SER A 570 24.40 4.68 12.54
N ASP A 571 24.95 5.80 13.00
CA ASP A 571 24.38 7.14 12.77
C ASP A 571 24.03 7.44 11.28
N PRO A 572 24.86 7.02 10.31
CA PRO A 572 24.53 7.20 8.89
C PRO A 572 23.28 6.47 8.41
N MET A 573 23.05 5.24 8.88
CA MET A 573 21.92 4.42 8.45
C MET A 573 20.71 4.56 9.36
N PHE A 574 20.89 4.60 10.67
CA PHE A 574 19.81 4.61 11.64
C PHE A 574 19.45 6.03 12.08
N SER A 575 18.23 6.46 11.76
CA SER A 575 17.73 7.80 12.06
C SER A 575 17.32 8.02 13.52
N GLY A 576 17.21 6.94 14.30
CA GLY A 576 16.52 6.94 15.59
C GLY A 576 15.02 6.63 15.47
N TRP A 577 14.45 6.71 14.26
CA TRP A 577 13.11 6.22 13.92
C TRP A 577 13.13 4.89 13.16
N GLY A 578 14.26 4.58 12.51
CA GLY A 578 14.46 3.37 11.72
C GLY A 578 15.70 3.48 10.84
N VAL A 579 16.05 2.38 10.19
CA VAL A 579 17.07 2.31 9.15
C VAL A 579 16.56 3.01 7.89
N ARG A 580 17.38 3.92 7.37
CA ARG A 580 17.14 4.66 6.12
C ARG A 580 17.42 3.76 4.92
N THR A 581 16.75 4.05 3.82
CA THR A 581 16.98 3.38 2.54
C THR A 581 18.40 3.59 2.00
N LEU A 582 18.98 4.77 2.23
CA LEU A 582 20.34 5.16 1.81
C LEU A 582 21.08 5.85 2.96
N SER A 583 22.38 5.58 3.09
CA SER A 583 23.26 6.23 4.05
C SER A 583 23.29 7.74 3.85
N ASN A 584 23.25 8.51 4.95
CA ASN A 584 23.37 9.97 4.87
C ASN A 584 24.78 10.48 4.52
N GLU A 585 25.74 9.58 4.36
CA GLU A 585 27.10 9.89 3.89
C GLU A 585 27.24 9.79 2.36
N ASP A 586 26.27 9.17 1.67
CA ASP A 586 26.26 9.07 0.21
C ASP A 586 25.63 10.32 -0.42
N ALA A 587 26.15 10.73 -1.57
CA ALA A 587 25.78 12.01 -2.19
C ALA A 587 24.30 12.08 -2.61
N GLY A 588 23.71 10.92 -2.92
CA GLY A 588 22.30 10.77 -3.27
C GLY A 588 21.32 10.91 -2.10
N TYR A 589 21.81 11.04 -0.86
CA TYR A 589 20.94 11.08 0.31
C TYR A 589 19.99 12.28 0.29
N ASN A 590 18.70 11.98 0.27
CA ASN A 590 17.62 12.91 0.44
C ASN A 590 16.67 12.38 1.53
N PRO A 591 16.54 13.05 2.70
CA PRO A 591 15.68 12.58 3.78
C PRO A 591 14.20 12.50 3.39
N ILE A 592 13.78 13.20 2.33
CA ILE A 592 12.43 13.17 1.77
C ILE A 592 12.39 12.58 0.36
N GLY A 593 13.45 11.88 -0.06
CA GLY A 593 13.49 11.17 -1.35
C GLY A 593 12.96 9.74 -1.21
N TYR A 594 12.15 9.30 -2.18
CA TYR A 594 11.31 8.10 -2.06
C TYR A 594 12.09 6.83 -1.67
N HIS A 595 13.19 6.52 -2.36
CA HIS A 595 14.11 5.41 -2.02
C HIS A 595 15.54 5.86 -1.70
N THR A 596 15.74 7.17 -1.49
CA THR A 596 17.06 7.79 -1.39
C THR A 596 17.33 8.38 -0.01
N GLY A 597 16.59 7.97 1.02
CA GLY A 597 16.86 8.36 2.39
C GLY A 597 15.68 8.26 3.37
N THR A 598 14.46 8.03 2.89
CA THR A 598 13.28 7.73 3.74
C THR A 598 13.45 6.44 4.54
N VAL A 599 12.59 6.29 5.56
CA VAL A 599 12.46 5.08 6.39
C VAL A 599 11.15 4.40 6.03
N TRP A 600 11.24 3.11 5.70
CA TRP A 600 10.11 2.28 5.28
C TRP A 600 9.81 1.20 6.34
N PRO A 601 8.58 1.08 6.85
CA PRO A 601 8.26 0.09 7.88
C PRO A 601 8.47 -1.35 7.44
N HIS A 602 8.14 -1.70 6.20
CA HIS A 602 8.31 -3.07 5.69
C HIS A 602 9.80 -3.47 5.63
N ASP A 603 10.65 -2.58 5.11
CA ASP A 603 12.12 -2.73 5.07
C ASP A 603 12.67 -2.90 6.48
N ASN A 604 12.25 -2.04 7.42
CA ASN A 604 12.69 -2.12 8.82
C ASN A 604 12.25 -3.41 9.52
N ALA A 605 11.07 -3.95 9.20
CA ALA A 605 10.64 -5.26 9.70
C ALA A 605 11.50 -6.40 9.13
N ILE A 606 11.84 -6.35 7.84
CA ILE A 606 12.75 -7.31 7.20
C ILE A 606 14.16 -7.21 7.81
N VAL A 607 14.68 -6.01 8.01
CA VAL A 607 15.98 -5.76 8.65
C VAL A 607 15.99 -6.35 10.07
N ALA A 608 14.94 -6.10 10.87
CA ALA A 608 14.82 -6.64 12.22
C ALA A 608 14.78 -8.18 12.22
N ALA A 609 13.98 -8.79 11.32
CA ALA A 609 13.91 -10.24 11.17
C ALA A 609 15.27 -10.84 10.74
N GLY A 610 15.99 -10.18 9.84
CA GLY A 610 17.34 -10.57 9.41
C GLY A 610 18.35 -10.50 10.55
N LEU A 611 18.35 -9.41 11.34
CA LEU A 611 19.21 -9.29 12.53
C LEU A 611 18.93 -10.40 13.55
N ALA A 612 17.65 -10.67 13.83
CA ALA A 612 17.25 -11.71 14.77
C ALA A 612 17.67 -13.12 14.31
N ARG A 613 17.64 -13.40 13.01
CA ARG A 613 18.11 -14.67 12.42
C ARG A 613 19.58 -14.95 12.73
N TYR A 614 20.41 -13.92 12.80
CA TYR A 614 21.85 -14.03 13.16
C TYR A 614 22.12 -13.77 14.65
N GLY A 615 21.08 -13.80 15.50
CA GLY A 615 21.23 -13.66 16.95
C GLY A 615 21.33 -12.22 17.47
N PHE A 616 21.29 -11.20 16.60
CA PHE A 616 21.30 -9.78 16.98
C PHE A 616 19.91 -9.30 17.41
N ARG A 617 19.33 -9.97 18.42
CA ARG A 617 17.95 -9.73 18.85
C ARG A 617 17.76 -8.39 19.56
N ASP A 618 18.77 -7.91 20.27
CA ASP A 618 18.70 -6.60 20.93
C ASP A 618 18.75 -5.46 19.90
N GLU A 619 19.54 -5.63 18.84
CA GLU A 619 19.57 -4.76 17.67
C GLU A 619 18.24 -4.75 16.92
N ALA A 620 17.66 -5.93 16.67
CA ALA A 620 16.34 -6.07 16.07
C ALA A 620 15.27 -5.33 16.90
N ASN A 621 15.30 -5.49 18.23
CA ASN A 621 14.39 -4.82 19.15
C ASN A 621 14.52 -3.30 19.14
N ARG A 622 15.72 -2.75 18.94
CA ARG A 622 15.90 -1.29 18.79
C ARG A 622 15.15 -0.75 17.57
N ILE A 623 15.15 -1.49 16.47
CA ILE A 623 14.38 -1.13 15.26
C ILE A 623 12.87 -1.28 15.53
N ALA A 624 12.46 -2.41 16.10
CA ALA A 624 11.05 -2.69 16.41
C ALA A 624 10.43 -1.59 17.29
N LEU A 625 11.10 -1.23 18.39
CA LEU A 625 10.64 -0.18 19.29
C LEU A 625 10.57 1.19 18.60
N ALA A 626 11.55 1.52 17.74
CA ALA A 626 11.55 2.79 17.01
C ALA A 626 10.36 2.89 16.03
N GLN A 627 10.01 1.79 15.35
CA GLN A 627 8.84 1.74 14.47
C GLN A 627 7.53 1.82 15.26
N LEU A 628 7.38 1.05 16.35
CA LEU A 628 6.20 1.13 17.21
C LEU A 628 6.00 2.55 17.78
N GLU A 629 7.09 3.20 18.21
CA GLU A 629 7.03 4.58 18.67
C GLU A 629 6.63 5.56 17.56
N ALA A 630 7.16 5.39 16.34
CA ALA A 630 6.77 6.20 15.18
C ALA A 630 5.27 6.09 14.89
N ALA A 631 4.69 4.89 14.99
CA ALA A 631 3.26 4.66 14.81
C ALA A 631 2.41 5.43 15.83
N GLY A 632 2.93 5.67 17.05
CA GLY A 632 2.25 6.47 18.08
C GLY A 632 1.98 7.93 17.68
N PHE A 633 2.67 8.46 16.66
CA PHE A 633 2.46 9.81 16.14
C PHE A 633 1.45 9.88 14.99
N THR A 634 0.94 8.73 14.53
CA THR A 634 0.08 8.60 13.35
C THR A 634 -1.14 7.73 13.67
N ASP A 635 -1.72 7.95 14.86
CA ASP A 635 -2.88 7.21 15.36
C ASP A 635 -2.70 5.69 15.28
N HIS A 636 -1.49 5.23 15.63
CA HIS A 636 -1.07 3.82 15.62
C HIS A 636 -0.96 3.19 14.22
N ARG A 637 -1.06 3.98 13.14
CA ARG A 637 -0.91 3.52 11.76
C ARG A 637 0.47 3.86 11.22
N LEU A 638 1.26 2.86 10.85
CA LEU A 638 2.50 3.09 10.10
C LEU A 638 2.18 3.50 8.66
N PRO A 639 2.69 4.65 8.15
CA PRO A 639 2.54 5.02 6.76
C PRO A 639 3.50 4.22 5.87
N GLU A 640 3.33 4.32 4.56
CA GLU A 640 4.23 3.70 3.58
C GLU A 640 5.70 3.99 3.83
N ALA A 641 5.99 5.27 4.00
CA ALA A 641 7.30 5.77 4.34
C ALA A 641 7.17 7.06 5.12
N PHE A 642 8.23 7.41 5.84
CA PHE A 642 8.38 8.72 6.46
C PHE A 642 9.82 9.21 6.30
N ALA A 643 10.03 10.51 6.47
CA ALA A 643 11.30 11.13 6.18
C ALA A 643 12.42 10.57 7.06
N GLY A 644 13.60 10.32 6.48
CA GLY A 644 14.76 9.79 7.21
C GLY A 644 15.53 10.82 8.03
N LEU A 645 14.86 11.87 8.50
CA LEU A 645 15.44 12.89 9.37
C LEU A 645 15.80 12.28 10.72
N ARG A 646 16.88 12.80 11.32
CA ARG A 646 17.30 12.36 12.66
C ARG A 646 16.22 12.67 13.70
N ARG A 647 15.98 11.72 14.60
CA ARG A 647 15.00 11.82 15.68
C ARG A 647 15.21 13.02 16.61
N ASP A 648 16.45 13.46 16.79
CA ASP A 648 16.81 14.59 17.66
C ASP A 648 16.47 15.97 17.07
N LEU A 649 16.11 16.07 15.78
CA LEU A 649 15.72 17.34 15.15
C LEU A 649 14.35 17.85 15.59
N GLY A 650 13.36 16.94 15.71
CA GLY A 650 11.97 17.30 16.02
C GLY A 650 11.32 16.47 17.12
N ARG A 651 11.87 15.31 17.46
CA ARG A 651 11.27 14.30 18.36
C ARG A 651 9.90 13.76 17.93
N PHE A 652 9.55 13.92 16.65
CA PHE A 652 8.45 13.23 15.96
C PHE A 652 8.91 12.82 14.55
N PRO A 653 8.37 11.73 13.96
CA PRO A 653 8.62 11.39 12.58
C PRO A 653 7.94 12.40 11.64
N VAL A 654 8.64 12.80 10.57
CA VAL A 654 8.09 13.74 9.56
C VAL A 654 7.49 12.94 8.42
N ARG A 655 6.25 13.26 8.04
CA ARG A 655 5.53 12.55 6.98
C ARG A 655 6.23 12.70 5.63
N TYR A 656 6.26 11.62 4.85
CA TYR A 656 6.60 11.69 3.43
C TYR A 656 5.34 12.19 2.66
N PRO A 657 5.45 13.22 1.79
CA PRO A 657 4.28 13.95 1.29
C PRO A 657 3.23 13.08 0.59
N THR A 658 3.66 12.11 -0.23
CA THR A 658 2.77 11.27 -1.02
C THR A 658 2.62 9.84 -0.47
N ALA A 659 3.00 9.60 0.78
CA ALA A 659 2.96 8.26 1.38
C ALA A 659 1.54 7.70 1.41
N CYS A 660 1.40 6.43 1.03
CA CYS A 660 0.17 5.70 1.24
C CYS A 660 -0.09 5.49 2.74
N SER A 661 -1.35 5.62 3.16
CA SER A 661 -1.76 5.41 4.55
C SER A 661 -3.26 5.08 4.64
N PRO A 662 -3.65 3.80 4.75
CA PRO A 662 -2.78 2.63 4.97
C PRO A 662 -2.08 2.13 3.70
N GLN A 663 -1.03 1.32 3.90
CA GLN A 663 -0.33 0.58 2.85
C GLN A 663 -0.04 -0.84 3.32
N ALA A 664 -0.34 -1.84 2.49
CA ALA A 664 -0.35 -3.27 2.85
C ALA A 664 0.91 -3.74 3.60
N TRP A 665 2.10 -3.56 3.02
CA TRP A 665 3.33 -4.07 3.64
C TRP A 665 3.82 -3.23 4.84
N ALA A 666 3.32 -1.99 5.00
CA ALA A 666 3.57 -1.17 6.18
C ALA A 666 2.62 -1.56 7.31
N THR A 667 1.37 -1.88 6.96
CA THR A 667 0.36 -2.45 7.85
C THR A 667 0.73 -3.86 8.32
N GLY A 668 1.39 -4.66 7.47
CA GLY A 668 1.90 -5.99 7.81
C GLY A 668 3.13 -5.97 8.71
N ALA A 669 3.98 -4.93 8.61
CA ALA A 669 5.25 -4.83 9.33
C ALA A 669 5.15 -5.06 10.85
N PRO A 670 4.18 -4.50 11.60
CA PRO A 670 4.00 -4.79 13.04
C PRO A 670 3.86 -6.27 13.38
N PHE A 671 3.22 -7.07 12.54
CA PHE A 671 3.06 -8.51 12.79
C PHE A 671 4.37 -9.27 12.60
N MET A 672 5.17 -8.91 11.59
CA MET A 672 6.51 -9.45 11.42
C MET A 672 7.45 -9.02 12.57
N LEU A 673 7.36 -7.77 13.03
CA LEU A 673 8.10 -7.31 14.21
C LEU A 673 7.70 -8.11 15.45
N LEU A 674 6.40 -8.32 15.66
CA LEU A 674 5.90 -9.14 16.77
C LEU A 674 6.40 -10.58 16.68
N ALA A 675 6.26 -11.23 15.52
CA ALA A 675 6.76 -12.59 15.30
C ALA A 675 8.28 -12.68 15.55
N THR A 676 9.04 -11.66 15.15
CA THR A 676 10.48 -11.55 15.41
C THR A 676 10.78 -11.45 16.90
N MET A 677 10.05 -10.61 17.65
CA MET A 677 10.21 -10.48 19.11
C MET A 677 9.82 -11.75 19.87
N LEU A 678 8.87 -12.51 19.35
CA LEU A 678 8.43 -13.79 19.92
C LEU A 678 9.36 -14.96 19.53
N GLY A 679 10.22 -14.79 18.52
CA GLY A 679 10.94 -15.90 17.90
C GLY A 679 9.97 -16.97 17.38
N LEU A 680 8.84 -16.54 16.81
CA LEU A 680 7.73 -17.40 16.42
C LEU A 680 8.06 -18.15 15.13
N GLU A 681 8.02 -19.47 15.20
CA GLU A 681 8.19 -20.36 14.04
C GLU A 681 7.07 -21.40 13.99
N ALA A 682 6.68 -21.80 12.78
CA ALA A 682 5.76 -22.91 12.56
C ALA A 682 6.38 -23.84 11.52
N SER A 683 6.62 -25.10 11.89
CA SER A 683 7.07 -26.14 10.96
C SER A 683 6.72 -27.53 11.47
N SER A 684 6.54 -28.48 10.56
CA SER A 684 6.36 -29.90 10.90
C SER A 684 5.21 -30.20 11.90
N GLY A 685 4.15 -29.39 11.88
CA GLY A 685 2.99 -29.55 12.76
C GLY A 685 3.16 -28.95 14.16
N GLU A 686 4.25 -28.24 14.42
CA GLU A 686 4.54 -27.59 15.70
C GLU A 686 4.70 -26.08 15.52
N VAL A 687 4.18 -25.32 16.50
CA VAL A 687 4.46 -23.89 16.66
C VAL A 687 5.41 -23.75 17.84
N THR A 688 6.54 -23.06 17.63
CA THR A 688 7.56 -22.82 18.64
C THR A 688 7.79 -21.33 18.83
N ILE A 689 8.30 -20.96 20.02
CA ILE A 689 8.67 -19.59 20.35
C ILE A 689 10.01 -19.58 21.07
N ASP A 690 10.81 -18.55 20.82
CA ASP A 690 12.04 -18.24 21.54
C ASP A 690 12.11 -16.73 21.81
N PRO A 691 11.31 -16.23 22.77
CA PRO A 691 11.02 -14.81 22.88
C PRO A 691 12.22 -14.00 23.33
N ARG A 692 12.28 -12.76 22.83
CA ARG A 692 13.12 -11.66 23.31
C ARG A 692 12.27 -10.38 23.30
N VAL A 693 11.19 -10.38 24.06
CA VAL A 693 10.26 -9.23 24.13
C VAL A 693 10.91 -8.10 24.95
N PRO A 694 10.99 -6.86 24.43
CA PRO A 694 11.49 -5.72 25.19
C PRO A 694 10.70 -5.47 26.48
N ALA A 695 11.39 -5.05 27.54
CA ALA A 695 10.76 -4.82 28.84
C ALA A 695 9.67 -3.72 28.76
N GLU A 696 9.84 -2.76 27.86
CA GLU A 696 8.91 -1.67 27.56
C GLU A 696 7.57 -2.15 27.02
N LEU A 697 7.52 -3.34 26.41
CA LEU A 697 6.29 -3.91 25.86
C LEU A 697 5.54 -4.80 26.87
N GLY A 698 6.21 -5.23 27.93
CA GLY A 698 5.65 -6.08 28.98
C GLY A 698 5.26 -7.46 28.47
N ARG A 699 4.15 -7.99 28.98
CA ARG A 699 3.57 -9.27 28.53
C ARG A 699 2.78 -9.10 27.24
N VAL A 700 2.94 -10.08 26.35
CA VAL A 700 2.16 -10.21 25.12
C VAL A 700 1.44 -11.56 25.11
N PHE A 701 0.15 -11.54 24.82
CA PHE A 701 -0.68 -12.72 24.63
C PHE A 701 -1.36 -12.66 23.26
N VAL A 702 -1.22 -13.74 22.49
CA VAL A 702 -1.87 -13.97 21.21
C VAL A 702 -2.79 -15.17 21.39
N HIS A 703 -4.09 -14.98 21.21
CA HIS A 703 -5.09 -16.03 21.32
C HIS A 703 -5.62 -16.41 19.95
N GLY A 704 -5.68 -17.69 19.65
CA GLY A 704 -6.21 -18.16 18.38
C GLY A 704 -5.31 -17.91 17.17
N LEU A 705 -3.99 -18.01 17.33
CA LEU A 705 -3.03 -18.01 16.22
C LEU A 705 -3.34 -19.21 15.29
N HIS A 706 -3.65 -18.95 14.01
CA HIS A 706 -4.01 -20.00 13.06
C HIS A 706 -2.76 -20.63 12.42
N ALA A 707 -2.49 -21.91 12.68
CA ALA A 707 -1.41 -22.69 12.05
C ALA A 707 -1.79 -24.17 11.97
N PHE A 708 -1.40 -24.87 10.89
CA PHE A 708 -1.72 -26.29 10.67
C PHE A 708 -3.22 -26.64 10.76
N GLY A 709 -4.11 -25.73 10.34
CA GLY A 709 -5.57 -25.92 10.40
C GLY A 709 -6.14 -25.97 11.82
N THR A 710 -5.39 -25.49 12.82
CA THR A 710 -5.81 -25.39 14.22
C THR A 710 -5.39 -24.06 14.83
N HIS A 711 -5.82 -23.80 16.07
CA HIS A 711 -5.60 -22.56 16.79
C HIS A 711 -4.61 -22.76 17.94
N TRP A 712 -3.70 -21.80 18.12
CA TRP A 712 -2.66 -21.80 19.14
C TRP A 712 -2.72 -20.53 19.99
N ASP A 713 -2.47 -20.68 21.29
CA ASP A 713 -2.30 -19.56 22.21
C ASP A 713 -0.82 -19.38 22.54
N VAL A 714 -0.32 -18.16 22.39
CA VAL A 714 1.06 -17.76 22.69
C VAL A 714 1.06 -16.72 23.79
N GLU A 715 1.87 -16.93 24.83
CA GLU A 715 2.12 -15.95 25.87
C GLU A 715 3.62 -15.78 26.06
N ALA A 716 4.11 -14.54 26.04
CA ALA A 716 5.52 -14.25 26.25
C ALA A 716 5.75 -12.95 27.05
N THR A 717 6.83 -12.93 27.83
CA THR A 717 7.38 -11.72 28.44
C THR A 717 8.89 -11.88 28.61
N GLY A 718 9.65 -10.84 28.27
CA GLY A 718 11.11 -10.91 28.26
C GLY A 718 11.61 -12.08 27.42
N SER A 719 12.39 -12.96 28.04
CA SER A 719 12.92 -14.19 27.41
C SER A 719 12.18 -15.47 27.80
N THR A 720 10.95 -15.34 28.30
CA THR A 720 10.13 -16.47 28.73
C THR A 720 8.81 -16.48 28.00
N GLY A 721 8.34 -17.66 27.61
CA GLY A 721 7.03 -17.79 27.01
C GLY A 721 6.53 -19.23 27.01
N ARG A 722 5.26 -19.38 26.66
CA ARG A 722 4.61 -20.67 26.41
C ARG A 722 3.76 -20.58 25.15
N VAL A 723 3.66 -21.70 24.45
CA VAL A 723 2.78 -21.92 23.31
C VAL A 723 2.03 -23.23 23.52
N GLY A 724 0.75 -23.26 23.16
CA GLY A 724 -0.08 -24.45 23.26
C GLY A 724 -1.33 -24.33 22.41
N LEU A 725 -2.05 -25.43 22.22
CA LEU A 725 -3.34 -25.42 21.52
C LEU A 725 -4.36 -24.57 22.27
N THR A 726 -5.16 -23.81 21.53
CA THR A 726 -6.30 -23.06 22.09
C THR A 726 -7.33 -24.04 22.65
N HIS A 727 -7.82 -23.80 23.86
CA HIS A 727 -8.78 -24.65 24.57
C HIS A 727 -10.21 -24.11 24.55
#